data_AF-A0A836GGX0-F1
#
_entry.id   AF-A0A836GGX0-F1
#
_cell.length_a   1.000
_cell.length_b   1.000
_cell.length_c   1.000
_cell.angle_alpha   90.00
_cell.angle_beta   90.00
_cell.angle_gamma   90.00
#
_symmetry.space_group_name_H-M   'P 1'
#
loop_
_entity.id
_entity.type
_entity.pdbx_description
1 polymer ?
#
loop_
_entity_poly.entity_id
_entity_poly.type
_entity_poly.pdbx_seq_one_letter_code
_entity_poly.pdbx_strand_id
1 'polypeptide(L)'
;MTIMWSIILCIVVSVAGKQIAFENYKVFKIITTRSTRNELFNRLGNISDGYSFWKVSLVSKQVDLMVAPHKLPEFYEMMAQIQAPYKVYIDNVQTLINRTMPANASMKFDFKNYHDLDTIYKNLDDLAKQYPNVVQSIVGGKTYEGRKIKGVKVSFKPNNPGVFIESGIHAREWIAPATAMYIFHQLLTSNNTEVRTLAESHDWYIFPVFNPDGYVYTHTTNRLWRKTRKPYGFRCYGCDPNRNWGYEWNTGGSSNNPCSETYAGPMPFSEIETRSMSTYISSISDKFYVYIALHSYSQLLMFPYGYTADRVDNYDLLYDIGMKTITALAKRYGTDYTVGNIAETIYVASGNSADWIKGTYNKSIVYTYELRDGGQYGFLLPPEQIIPTGEETLDSIIAMLKEAKTMGMNLTPCGVIIFIMLVVICIGMDASVTPVRHGGLSLVQTTDFFYPLVDDPYMMGKIACTNVLSDLYAMGVTDCDNMLMLLGVSTKMTEKERDVVVPLIMRGFKDSALDAGTTVTGGQTVVNPWCTIGGVATTVCQPNEYIVPDNAVVGDVLVLTKPLGTQVAVNAHQWLDQPDRWNRIKLVVSEEDVRKGYQRAMDSMARLNRTAARLMHKYNAHGATDVTGFGLLGHAQNLAKHQKNEVSFVIHNLPVISKMAAVAKACGNMFQLLQGHSAETSGGLLICLPREQAAAYCKDIEKQEGYQAWIIGIVEKGLRTARIIDKPRVIEVPAKEKDGELW
;
A
#
# COMPACT_ATOMS: atom_id res chain seq x y z
N MET A 1 19.30 -11.92 -82.80
CA MET A 1 17.90 -12.29 -83.06
C MET A 1 17.67 -13.59 -82.30
N THR A 2 16.83 -13.70 -81.28
CA THR A 2 15.52 -13.06 -81.06
C THR A 2 15.23 -13.01 -79.55
N ILE A 3 14.62 -11.91 -79.13
CA ILE A 3 14.03 -11.64 -77.82
C ILE A 3 12.68 -12.35 -77.75
N MET A 4 12.33 -12.97 -76.61
CA MET A 4 10.92 -13.14 -76.24
C MET A 4 10.75 -13.08 -74.73
N TRP A 5 9.94 -12.13 -74.30
CA TRP A 5 9.58 -11.84 -72.91
C TRP A 5 8.58 -12.88 -72.39
N SER A 6 8.77 -13.33 -71.15
CA SER A 6 7.71 -14.00 -70.37
C SER A 6 7.49 -13.23 -69.07
N ILE A 7 6.33 -12.57 -69.01
CA ILE A 7 5.80 -11.84 -67.88
C ILE A 7 5.42 -12.84 -66.78
N ILE A 8 6.05 -12.75 -65.61
CA ILE A 8 5.63 -13.50 -64.41
C ILE A 8 4.61 -12.65 -63.66
N LEU A 9 3.34 -13.05 -63.78
CA LEU A 9 2.22 -12.55 -62.99
C LEU A 9 2.37 -13.07 -61.55
N CYS A 10 2.79 -12.23 -60.62
CA CYS A 10 2.78 -12.54 -59.19
C CYS A 10 1.33 -12.57 -58.68
N ILE A 11 0.76 -13.77 -58.54
CA ILE A 11 -0.44 -13.97 -57.73
C ILE A 11 0.00 -13.93 -56.26
N VAL A 12 -0.27 -12.81 -55.58
CA VAL A 12 -0.23 -12.73 -54.12
C VAL A 12 -1.42 -13.54 -53.59
N VAL A 13 -1.21 -14.81 -53.27
CA VAL A 13 -2.17 -15.59 -52.48
C VAL A 13 -2.00 -15.17 -51.03
N SER A 14 -2.92 -14.34 -50.53
CA SER A 14 -3.09 -14.10 -49.10
C SER A 14 -3.51 -15.42 -48.43
N VAL A 15 -2.61 -16.05 -47.69
CA VAL A 15 -2.97 -17.19 -46.84
C VAL A 15 -3.66 -16.63 -45.59
N ALA A 16 -4.98 -16.41 -45.69
CA ALA A 16 -5.83 -16.22 -44.52
C ALA A 16 -5.90 -17.58 -43.79
N GLY A 17 -5.18 -17.71 -42.68
CA GLY A 17 -5.25 -18.91 -41.83
C GLY A 17 -6.67 -19.12 -41.32
N LYS A 18 -7.18 -20.35 -41.41
CA LYS A 18 -8.52 -20.73 -40.94
C LYS A 18 -8.61 -20.53 -39.42
N GLN A 19 -9.62 -19.80 -38.94
CA GLN A 19 -9.92 -19.69 -37.49
C GLN A 19 -10.15 -21.08 -36.89
N ILE A 20 -9.66 -21.28 -35.66
CA ILE A 20 -9.87 -22.52 -34.90
C ILE A 20 -11.33 -22.59 -34.44
N ALA A 21 -12.01 -23.67 -34.79
CA ALA A 21 -13.38 -23.94 -34.36
C ALA A 21 -13.40 -24.77 -33.06
N PHE A 22 -14.33 -24.44 -32.18
CA PHE A 22 -14.56 -25.10 -30.89
C PHE A 22 -15.93 -25.80 -30.85
N GLU A 23 -16.35 -26.36 -32.00
CA GLU A 23 -17.63 -27.05 -32.11
C GLU A 23 -17.70 -28.24 -31.16
N ASN A 24 -18.76 -28.28 -30.37
CA ASN A 24 -19.03 -29.31 -29.36
C ASN A 24 -17.98 -29.42 -28.23
N TYR A 25 -17.07 -28.46 -28.11
CA TYR A 25 -16.25 -28.36 -26.90
C TYR A 25 -17.16 -28.00 -25.74
N LYS A 26 -16.99 -28.70 -24.62
CA LYS A 26 -17.80 -28.53 -23.41
C LYS A 26 -16.96 -27.96 -22.29
N VAL A 27 -17.55 -27.11 -21.46
CA VAL A 27 -16.93 -26.66 -20.20
C VAL A 27 -17.67 -27.29 -19.04
N PHE A 28 -16.93 -28.02 -18.23
CA PHE A 28 -17.41 -28.69 -17.03
C PHE A 28 -17.01 -27.90 -15.79
N LYS A 29 -17.98 -27.72 -14.90
CA LYS A 29 -17.76 -27.26 -13.54
C LYS A 29 -17.58 -28.48 -12.65
N ILE A 30 -16.40 -28.64 -12.08
CA ILE A 30 -16.01 -29.79 -11.25
C ILE A 30 -15.87 -29.30 -9.81
N ILE A 31 -16.58 -29.94 -8.88
CA ILE A 31 -16.46 -29.66 -7.45
C ILE A 31 -15.36 -30.56 -6.91
N THR A 32 -14.33 -29.96 -6.33
CA THR A 32 -13.11 -30.67 -5.96
C THR A 32 -12.81 -30.58 -4.46
N THR A 33 -12.39 -31.68 -3.85
CA THR A 33 -11.68 -31.67 -2.57
C THR A 33 -10.19 -31.47 -2.83
N ARG A 34 -9.37 -31.34 -1.78
CA ARG A 34 -7.91 -31.26 -1.95
C ARG A 34 -7.35 -32.51 -2.65
N SER A 35 -7.84 -33.70 -2.32
CA SER A 35 -7.38 -34.95 -2.91
C SER A 35 -7.80 -35.08 -4.38
N THR A 36 -9.09 -34.86 -4.70
CA THR A 36 -9.58 -34.99 -6.08
C THR A 36 -8.98 -33.94 -7.00
N ARG A 37 -8.70 -32.73 -6.50
CA ARG A 37 -7.99 -31.69 -7.24
C ARG A 37 -6.56 -32.07 -7.57
N ASN A 38 -5.81 -32.60 -6.60
CA ASN A 38 -4.43 -33.04 -6.84
C ASN A 38 -4.38 -34.18 -7.86
N GLU A 39 -5.32 -35.13 -7.76
CA GLU A 39 -5.44 -36.23 -8.72
C GLU A 39 -5.79 -35.72 -10.12
N LEU A 40 -6.71 -34.76 -10.23
CA LEU A 40 -7.04 -34.10 -11.49
C LEU A 40 -5.81 -33.42 -12.12
N PHE A 41 -5.04 -32.67 -11.32
CA PHE A 41 -3.81 -32.03 -11.80
C PHE A 41 -2.71 -33.02 -12.15
N ASN A 42 -2.57 -34.14 -11.43
CA ASN A 42 -1.59 -35.17 -11.77
C ASN A 42 -1.92 -35.84 -13.11
N ARG A 43 -3.20 -36.12 -13.36
CA ARG A 43 -3.66 -36.77 -14.59
C ARG A 43 -3.64 -35.83 -15.80
N LEU A 44 -4.07 -34.59 -15.61
CA LEU A 44 -4.22 -33.61 -16.70
C LEU A 44 -3.02 -32.67 -16.87
N GLY A 45 -2.15 -32.56 -15.87
CA GLY A 45 -1.01 -31.63 -15.87
C GLY A 45 0.01 -31.89 -16.98
N ASN A 46 0.04 -33.12 -17.51
CA ASN A 46 0.91 -33.53 -18.61
C ASN A 46 0.17 -33.79 -19.94
N ILE A 47 -1.17 -33.80 -19.94
CA ILE A 47 -1.98 -34.14 -21.13
C ILE A 47 -2.61 -32.85 -21.67
N SER A 48 -1.93 -32.21 -22.64
CA SER A 48 -2.39 -30.95 -23.25
C SER A 48 -3.32 -31.13 -24.45
N ASP A 49 -3.49 -32.36 -24.97
CA ASP A 49 -4.32 -32.57 -26.14
C ASP A 49 -5.80 -32.67 -25.73
N GLY A 50 -6.53 -31.56 -25.88
CA GLY A 50 -7.98 -31.50 -25.72
C GLY A 50 -8.51 -31.10 -24.33
N TYR A 51 -7.65 -30.71 -23.38
CA TYR A 51 -8.06 -30.18 -22.07
C TYR A 51 -7.54 -28.76 -21.85
N SER A 52 -8.37 -27.86 -21.31
CA SER A 52 -7.96 -26.49 -20.99
C SER A 52 -8.61 -25.99 -19.70
N PHE A 53 -7.79 -25.66 -18.70
CA PHE A 53 -8.25 -25.07 -17.46
C PHE A 53 -8.63 -23.60 -17.66
N TRP A 54 -9.89 -23.27 -17.38
CA TRP A 54 -10.40 -21.91 -17.43
C TRP A 54 -10.35 -21.24 -16.05
N LYS A 55 -10.69 -21.99 -15.00
CA LYS A 55 -10.66 -21.52 -13.61
C LYS A 55 -10.20 -22.60 -12.66
N VAL A 56 -9.41 -22.20 -11.67
CA VAL A 56 -9.09 -23.00 -10.48
C VAL A 56 -9.28 -22.06 -9.28
N SER A 57 -10.23 -22.37 -8.39
CA SER A 57 -10.46 -21.57 -7.18
C SER A 57 -10.35 -22.43 -5.93
N LEU A 58 -9.46 -22.02 -5.02
CA LEU A 58 -9.33 -22.64 -3.70
C LEU A 58 -10.52 -22.31 -2.78
N VAL A 59 -11.04 -21.08 -2.86
CA VAL A 59 -12.16 -20.61 -2.04
C VAL A 59 -13.45 -21.35 -2.39
N SER A 60 -13.84 -21.36 -3.66
CA SER A 60 -15.09 -22.02 -4.07
C SER A 60 -14.94 -23.53 -4.30
N LYS A 61 -13.73 -24.08 -4.12
CA LYS A 61 -13.41 -25.50 -4.36
C LYS A 61 -13.80 -25.97 -5.76
N GLN A 62 -13.78 -25.07 -6.74
CA GLN A 62 -14.31 -25.26 -8.08
C GLN A 62 -13.18 -25.24 -9.11
N VAL A 63 -13.29 -26.14 -10.10
CA VAL A 63 -12.46 -26.13 -11.31
C VAL A 63 -13.36 -26.07 -12.54
N ASP A 64 -13.10 -25.13 -13.44
CA ASP A 64 -13.75 -25.06 -14.75
C ASP A 64 -12.78 -25.62 -15.80
N LEU A 65 -13.16 -26.74 -16.41
CA LEU A 65 -12.34 -27.47 -17.36
C LEU A 65 -13.06 -27.56 -18.71
N MET A 66 -12.46 -27.00 -19.76
CA MET A 66 -12.89 -27.22 -21.12
C MET A 66 -12.33 -28.55 -21.64
N VAL A 67 -13.20 -29.34 -22.27
CA VAL A 67 -12.89 -30.67 -22.80
C VAL A 67 -13.28 -30.73 -24.28
N ALA A 68 -12.35 -31.18 -25.11
CA ALA A 68 -12.56 -31.40 -26.53
C ALA A 68 -13.50 -32.60 -26.77
N PRO A 69 -14.29 -32.61 -27.87
CA PRO A 69 -15.26 -33.66 -28.16
C PRO A 69 -14.66 -35.08 -28.13
N HIS A 70 -13.45 -35.23 -28.69
CA HIS A 70 -12.75 -36.51 -28.77
C HIS A 70 -12.16 -36.98 -27.42
N LYS A 71 -12.15 -36.13 -26.39
CA LYS A 71 -11.70 -36.42 -25.02
C LYS A 71 -12.85 -36.63 -24.03
N LEU A 72 -14.10 -36.42 -24.43
CA LEU A 72 -15.25 -36.61 -23.54
C LEU A 72 -15.34 -38.02 -22.93
N PRO A 73 -15.10 -39.13 -23.67
CA PRO A 73 -15.13 -40.47 -23.08
C PRO A 73 -14.09 -40.64 -21.96
N GLU A 74 -12.85 -40.20 -22.21
CA GLU A 74 -11.74 -40.25 -21.25
C GLU A 74 -12.04 -39.38 -20.01
N PHE A 75 -12.65 -38.21 -20.22
CA PHE A 75 -13.09 -37.34 -19.13
C PHE A 75 -14.12 -38.01 -18.22
N TYR A 76 -15.17 -38.63 -18.79
CA TYR A 76 -16.20 -39.27 -17.99
C TYR A 76 -15.68 -40.46 -17.18
N GLU A 77 -14.80 -41.27 -17.78
CA GLU A 77 -14.13 -42.36 -17.08
C GLU A 77 -13.28 -41.83 -15.92
N MET A 78 -12.51 -40.76 -16.16
CA MET A 78 -11.71 -40.11 -15.15
C MET A 78 -12.55 -39.58 -13.98
N MET A 79 -13.65 -38.88 -14.27
CA MET A 79 -14.56 -38.36 -13.24
C MET A 79 -15.19 -39.48 -12.39
N ALA A 80 -15.53 -40.61 -13.02
CA ALA A 80 -16.05 -41.78 -12.32
C ALA A 80 -15.01 -42.41 -11.38
N GLN A 81 -13.75 -42.52 -11.84
CA GLN A 81 -12.65 -43.07 -11.03
C GLN A 81 -12.31 -42.21 -9.81
N ILE A 82 -12.24 -40.88 -9.99
CA ILE A 82 -11.91 -39.95 -8.89
C ILE A 82 -13.12 -39.58 -8.03
N GLN A 83 -14.33 -40.05 -8.40
CA GLN A 83 -15.60 -39.75 -7.74
C GLN A 83 -15.85 -38.24 -7.56
N ALA A 84 -15.45 -37.43 -8.55
CA ALA A 84 -15.62 -35.97 -8.50
C ALA A 84 -16.98 -35.57 -9.10
N PRO A 85 -17.85 -34.87 -8.35
CA PRO A 85 -19.08 -34.32 -8.90
C PRO A 85 -18.78 -33.27 -9.97
N TYR A 86 -19.46 -33.35 -11.10
CA TYR A 86 -19.34 -32.38 -12.18
C TYR A 86 -20.70 -31.99 -12.76
N LYS A 87 -20.76 -30.80 -13.39
CA LYS A 87 -21.90 -30.29 -14.14
C LYS A 87 -21.43 -29.72 -15.47
N VAL A 88 -22.11 -30.04 -16.57
CA VAL A 88 -21.91 -29.34 -17.85
C VAL A 88 -22.43 -27.92 -17.69
N TYR A 89 -21.57 -26.93 -17.91
CA TYR A 89 -21.91 -25.52 -17.77
C TYR A 89 -22.01 -24.82 -19.13
N ILE A 90 -21.13 -25.17 -20.07
CA ILE A 90 -21.21 -24.75 -21.47
C ILE A 90 -21.25 -26.00 -22.34
N ASP A 91 -22.33 -26.16 -23.10
CA ASP A 91 -22.55 -27.36 -23.92
C ASP A 91 -21.89 -27.29 -25.31
N ASN A 92 -21.76 -26.07 -25.86
CA ASN A 92 -21.01 -25.82 -27.08
C ASN A 92 -20.31 -24.45 -27.00
N VAL A 93 -19.00 -24.46 -26.79
CA VAL A 93 -18.17 -23.25 -26.73
C VAL A 93 -18.27 -22.42 -28.01
N GLN A 94 -18.38 -23.02 -29.20
CA GLN A 94 -18.48 -22.28 -30.46
C GLN A 94 -19.72 -21.38 -30.53
N THR A 95 -20.83 -21.80 -29.91
CA THR A 95 -22.06 -20.99 -29.87
C THR A 95 -21.84 -19.68 -29.12
N LEU A 96 -21.09 -19.72 -28.01
CA LEU A 96 -20.74 -18.52 -27.25
C LEU A 96 -19.72 -17.64 -28.00
N ILE A 97 -18.74 -18.25 -28.68
CA ILE A 97 -17.79 -17.53 -29.53
C ILE A 97 -18.54 -16.73 -30.61
N ASN A 98 -19.46 -17.37 -31.32
CA ASN A 98 -20.27 -16.73 -32.38
C ASN A 98 -21.10 -15.56 -31.83
N ARG A 99 -21.60 -15.67 -30.59
CA ARG A 99 -22.33 -14.58 -29.93
C ARG A 99 -21.43 -13.39 -29.58
N THR A 100 -20.16 -13.63 -29.24
CA THR A 100 -19.20 -12.54 -28.93
C THR A 100 -18.63 -11.84 -30.15
N MET A 101 -18.72 -12.44 -31.34
CA MET A 101 -18.26 -11.88 -32.62
C MET A 101 -19.38 -11.91 -33.68
N PRO A 102 -20.42 -11.06 -33.55
CA PRO A 102 -21.50 -11.04 -34.51
C PRO A 102 -20.99 -10.56 -35.89
N ALA A 103 -21.45 -11.21 -36.97
CA ALA A 103 -21.04 -10.89 -38.34
C ALA A 103 -21.35 -9.43 -38.77
N ASN A 104 -22.32 -8.79 -38.10
CA ASN A 104 -22.74 -7.41 -38.34
C ASN A 104 -22.14 -6.40 -37.33
N ALA A 105 -21.04 -6.75 -36.65
CA ALA A 105 -20.39 -5.85 -35.70
C ALA A 105 -19.97 -4.53 -36.38
N SER A 106 -20.15 -3.42 -35.66
CA SER A 106 -19.76 -2.09 -36.13
C SER A 106 -18.24 -1.99 -36.30
N MET A 107 -17.78 -1.41 -37.41
CA MET A 107 -16.36 -1.02 -37.60
C MET A 107 -16.00 0.28 -36.86
N LYS A 108 -16.98 0.94 -36.24
CA LYS A 108 -16.76 2.09 -35.35
C LYS A 108 -16.83 1.64 -33.90
N PHE A 109 -15.97 2.22 -33.07
CA PHE A 109 -15.96 1.97 -31.65
C PHE A 109 -17.32 2.28 -31.00
N ASP A 110 -17.80 1.35 -30.18
CA ASP A 110 -19.01 1.44 -29.37
C ASP A 110 -18.86 0.54 -28.12
N PHE A 111 -19.83 0.57 -27.21
CA PHE A 111 -19.88 -0.34 -26.05
C PHE A 111 -20.89 -1.50 -26.22
N LYS A 112 -21.30 -1.78 -27.47
CA LYS A 112 -22.25 -2.85 -27.80
C LYS A 112 -21.54 -4.10 -28.32
N ASN A 113 -20.28 -3.98 -28.74
CA ASN A 113 -19.47 -5.06 -29.29
C ASN A 113 -18.08 -5.09 -28.65
N TYR A 114 -17.42 -6.24 -28.71
CA TYR A 114 -15.98 -6.31 -28.53
C TYR A 114 -15.28 -5.88 -29.81
N HIS A 115 -14.24 -5.06 -29.68
CA HIS A 115 -13.56 -4.42 -30.81
C HIS A 115 -12.17 -5.01 -31.03
N ASP A 116 -11.72 -5.03 -32.29
CA ASP A 116 -10.34 -5.38 -32.61
C ASP A 116 -9.34 -4.31 -32.15
N LEU A 117 -8.05 -4.64 -32.23
CA LEU A 117 -6.98 -3.76 -31.77
C LEU A 117 -6.98 -2.41 -32.51
N ASP A 118 -7.20 -2.43 -33.82
CA ASP A 118 -7.14 -1.23 -34.66
C ASP A 118 -8.28 -0.27 -34.33
N THR A 119 -9.47 -0.79 -34.08
CA THR A 119 -10.65 0.00 -33.66
C THR A 119 -10.42 0.61 -32.27
N ILE A 120 -9.85 -0.14 -31.32
CA ILE A 120 -9.47 0.39 -30.00
C ILE A 120 -8.43 1.50 -30.14
N TYR A 121 -7.35 1.26 -30.89
CA TYR A 121 -6.27 2.24 -31.04
C TYR A 121 -6.70 3.48 -31.81
N LYS A 122 -7.55 3.33 -32.82
CA LYS A 122 -8.17 4.47 -33.50
C LYS A 122 -9.01 5.28 -32.53
N ASN A 123 -9.78 4.64 -31.66
CA ASN A 123 -10.59 5.35 -30.66
C ASN A 123 -9.73 6.13 -29.65
N LEU A 124 -8.61 5.56 -29.18
CA LEU A 124 -7.64 6.28 -28.35
C LEU A 124 -7.10 7.54 -29.06
N ASP A 125 -6.73 7.41 -30.34
CA ASP A 125 -6.19 8.53 -31.12
C ASP A 125 -7.25 9.60 -31.42
N ASP A 126 -8.48 9.19 -31.74
CA ASP A 126 -9.59 10.10 -31.99
C ASP A 126 -9.90 10.92 -30.72
N LEU A 127 -9.93 10.29 -29.54
CA LEU A 127 -10.17 10.98 -28.26
C LEU A 127 -8.98 11.86 -27.85
N ALA A 128 -7.74 11.45 -28.12
CA ALA A 128 -6.58 12.31 -27.90
C ALA A 128 -6.62 13.57 -28.78
N LYS A 129 -7.10 13.47 -30.02
CA LYS A 129 -7.32 14.62 -30.91
C LYS A 129 -8.49 15.49 -30.47
N GLN A 130 -9.55 14.88 -29.93
CA GLN A 130 -10.74 15.60 -29.47
C GLN A 130 -10.47 16.37 -28.17
N TYR A 131 -9.63 15.84 -27.28
CA TYR A 131 -9.31 16.42 -25.98
C TYR A 131 -7.78 16.66 -25.81
N PRO A 132 -7.14 17.45 -26.67
CA PRO A 132 -5.67 17.54 -26.74
C PRO A 132 -5.01 18.15 -25.50
N ASN A 133 -5.75 18.92 -24.71
CA ASN A 133 -5.26 19.53 -23.46
C ASN A 133 -5.32 18.57 -22.27
N VAL A 134 -6.04 17.46 -22.39
CA VAL A 134 -6.34 16.54 -21.28
C VAL A 134 -5.83 15.14 -21.56
N VAL A 135 -5.86 14.69 -22.82
CA VAL A 135 -5.53 13.32 -23.23
C VAL A 135 -4.25 13.32 -24.07
N GLN A 136 -3.24 12.63 -23.58
CA GLN A 136 -1.98 12.41 -24.28
C GLN A 136 -1.85 10.93 -24.66
N SER A 137 -1.57 10.65 -25.93
CA SER A 137 -1.22 9.28 -26.34
C SER A 137 0.17 8.90 -25.82
N ILE A 138 0.27 7.72 -25.22
CA ILE A 138 1.51 7.18 -24.66
C ILE A 138 1.77 5.78 -25.24
N VAL A 139 3.04 5.41 -25.34
CA VAL A 139 3.48 4.11 -25.84
C VAL A 139 4.46 3.53 -24.83
N GLY A 140 4.10 2.42 -24.20
CA GLY A 140 4.94 1.76 -23.21
C GLY A 140 6.02 0.88 -23.84
N GLY A 141 5.82 0.47 -25.09
CA GLY A 141 6.78 -0.36 -25.80
C GLY A 141 6.29 -0.92 -27.12
N LYS A 142 6.94 -1.99 -27.56
CA LYS A 142 6.55 -2.79 -28.72
C LYS A 142 6.49 -4.27 -28.36
N THR A 143 5.60 -4.99 -29.03
CA THR A 143 5.44 -6.43 -28.92
C THR A 143 6.44 -7.20 -29.78
N TYR A 144 6.46 -8.52 -29.67
CA TYR A 144 7.34 -9.39 -30.46
C TYR A 144 7.08 -9.24 -31.97
N GLU A 145 5.82 -9.17 -32.39
CA GLU A 145 5.41 -8.95 -33.79
C GLU A 145 5.43 -7.46 -34.19
N GLY A 146 5.98 -6.58 -33.35
CA GLY A 146 6.29 -5.19 -33.67
C GLY A 146 5.14 -4.19 -33.48
N ARG A 147 4.01 -4.59 -32.89
CA ARG A 147 2.89 -3.70 -32.57
C ARG A 147 3.23 -2.81 -31.38
N LYS A 148 2.71 -1.60 -31.34
CA LYS A 148 2.88 -0.71 -30.18
C LYS A 148 2.00 -1.22 -29.03
N ILE A 149 2.51 -1.17 -27.80
CA ILE A 149 1.69 -1.26 -26.59
C ILE A 149 1.25 0.16 -26.25
N LYS A 150 0.04 0.51 -26.67
CA LYS A 150 -0.47 1.88 -26.69
C LYS A 150 -1.45 2.11 -25.56
N GLY A 151 -1.36 3.30 -24.96
CA GLY A 151 -2.27 3.76 -23.92
C GLY A 151 -2.50 5.26 -24.01
N VAL A 152 -3.12 5.80 -22.98
CA VAL A 152 -3.37 7.24 -22.81
C VAL A 152 -3.00 7.68 -21.40
N LYS A 153 -2.44 8.89 -21.30
CA LYS A 153 -2.41 9.67 -20.07
C LYS A 153 -3.58 10.65 -20.09
N VAL A 154 -4.44 10.63 -19.09
CA VAL A 154 -5.52 11.61 -18.89
C VAL A 154 -5.16 12.48 -17.68
N SER A 155 -5.06 13.79 -17.88
CA SER A 155 -4.69 14.75 -16.83
C SER A 155 -5.44 16.05 -17.04
N PHE A 156 -6.28 16.43 -16.07
CA PHE A 156 -7.01 17.70 -16.11
C PHE A 156 -6.25 18.83 -15.42
N LYS A 157 -5.32 18.50 -14.51
CA LYS A 157 -4.55 19.45 -13.70
C LYS A 157 -3.15 18.90 -13.46
N PRO A 158 -2.11 19.76 -13.45
CA PRO A 158 -0.76 19.33 -13.14
C PRO A 158 -0.64 18.87 -11.68
N ASN A 159 0.33 17.99 -11.42
CA ASN A 159 0.68 17.48 -10.08
C ASN A 159 -0.43 16.71 -9.36
N ASN A 160 -1.40 16.17 -10.10
CA ASN A 160 -2.35 15.23 -9.53
C ASN A 160 -1.67 13.90 -9.17
N PRO A 161 -2.11 13.21 -8.11
CA PRO A 161 -1.68 11.85 -7.82
C PRO A 161 -2.15 10.88 -8.93
N GLY A 162 -1.32 9.91 -9.28
CA GLY A 162 -1.60 9.03 -10.42
C GLY A 162 -2.26 7.69 -10.07
N VAL A 163 -3.11 7.24 -10.99
CA VAL A 163 -3.70 5.89 -11.05
C VAL A 163 -3.23 5.19 -12.33
N PHE A 164 -2.67 4.00 -12.19
CA PHE A 164 -2.25 3.16 -13.31
C PHE A 164 -3.23 2.01 -13.49
N ILE A 165 -3.81 1.88 -14.69
CA ILE A 165 -4.74 0.80 -15.04
C ILE A 165 -4.16 -0.01 -16.21
N GLU A 166 -3.93 -1.29 -15.95
CA GLU A 166 -3.64 -2.27 -16.99
C GLU A 166 -4.82 -3.17 -17.29
N SER A 167 -4.95 -3.58 -18.56
CA SER A 167 -5.88 -4.63 -18.97
C SER A 167 -5.37 -5.38 -20.20
N GLY A 168 -5.96 -6.54 -20.47
CA GLY A 168 -5.65 -7.31 -21.68
C GLY A 168 -4.23 -7.87 -21.71
N ILE A 169 -3.63 -8.13 -20.55
CA ILE A 169 -2.34 -8.83 -20.44
C ILE A 169 -2.52 -10.30 -20.86
N HIS A 170 -3.65 -10.93 -20.52
CA HIS A 170 -4.10 -12.17 -21.15
C HIS A 170 -5.06 -11.86 -22.29
N ALA A 171 -4.77 -12.42 -23.47
CA ALA A 171 -5.44 -12.02 -24.69
C ALA A 171 -6.94 -12.37 -24.77
N ARG A 172 -7.35 -13.54 -24.25
CA ARG A 172 -8.74 -14.03 -24.30
C ARG A 172 -9.73 -13.29 -23.40
N GLU A 173 -9.25 -12.45 -22.49
CA GLU A 173 -10.03 -11.81 -21.42
C GLU A 173 -10.66 -10.49 -21.92
N TRP A 174 -11.49 -10.58 -22.96
CA TRP A 174 -11.97 -9.42 -23.73
C TRP A 174 -12.79 -8.38 -22.94
N ILE A 175 -13.42 -8.79 -21.83
CA ILE A 175 -14.16 -7.86 -20.97
C ILE A 175 -13.23 -6.88 -20.24
N ALA A 176 -11.97 -7.22 -20.00
CA ALA A 176 -11.02 -6.34 -19.34
C ALA A 176 -10.64 -5.11 -20.20
N PRO A 177 -10.18 -5.25 -21.46
CA PRO A 177 -10.00 -4.11 -22.37
C PRO A 177 -11.28 -3.29 -22.57
N ALA A 178 -12.45 -3.94 -22.70
CA ALA A 178 -13.72 -3.24 -22.85
C ALA A 178 -14.07 -2.38 -21.62
N THR A 179 -13.82 -2.90 -20.43
CA THR A 179 -14.02 -2.19 -19.15
C THR A 179 -13.03 -1.03 -18.99
N ALA A 180 -11.75 -1.23 -19.34
CA ALA A 180 -10.76 -0.15 -19.32
C ALA A 180 -11.14 1.00 -20.27
N MET A 181 -11.64 0.67 -21.46
CA MET A 181 -12.17 1.67 -22.40
C MET A 181 -13.43 2.36 -21.87
N TYR A 182 -14.32 1.63 -21.19
CA TYR A 182 -15.49 2.24 -20.56
C TYR A 182 -15.09 3.29 -19.52
N ILE A 183 -14.17 2.94 -18.61
CA ILE A 183 -13.63 3.86 -17.61
C ILE A 183 -13.00 5.08 -18.29
N PHE A 184 -12.15 4.87 -19.31
CA PHE A 184 -11.54 5.97 -20.06
C PHE A 184 -12.58 6.94 -20.65
N HIS A 185 -13.65 6.43 -21.27
CA HIS A 185 -14.72 7.28 -21.81
C HIS A 185 -15.47 8.03 -20.71
N GLN A 186 -15.76 7.39 -19.58
CA GLN A 186 -16.46 8.04 -18.45
C GLN A 186 -15.61 9.15 -17.82
N LEU A 187 -14.28 8.98 -17.73
CA LEU A 187 -13.37 10.03 -17.27
C LEU A 187 -13.40 11.28 -18.14
N LEU A 188 -13.84 11.19 -19.40
CA LEU A 188 -13.95 12.33 -20.32
C LEU A 188 -15.38 12.88 -20.43
N THR A 189 -16.38 12.00 -20.43
CA THR A 189 -17.73 12.34 -20.90
C THR A 189 -18.83 12.23 -19.84
N SER A 190 -18.55 11.65 -18.67
CA SER A 190 -19.58 11.45 -17.64
C SER A 190 -20.10 12.78 -17.09
N ASN A 191 -21.41 12.90 -16.90
CA ASN A 191 -22.02 14.04 -16.19
C ASN A 191 -22.15 13.81 -14.68
N ASN A 192 -21.72 12.64 -14.18
CA ASN A 192 -21.78 12.33 -12.75
C ASN A 192 -20.70 13.12 -12.00
N THR A 193 -21.11 13.93 -11.02
CA THR A 193 -20.21 14.78 -10.23
C THR A 193 -19.09 14.00 -9.53
N GLU A 194 -19.36 12.78 -9.06
CA GLU A 194 -18.33 11.96 -8.40
C GLU A 194 -17.29 11.47 -9.41
N VAL A 195 -17.73 11.02 -10.60
CA VAL A 195 -16.84 10.61 -11.68
C VAL A 195 -16.00 11.80 -12.16
N ARG A 196 -16.61 12.98 -12.32
CA ARG A 196 -15.90 14.21 -12.71
C ARG A 196 -14.87 14.63 -11.67
N THR A 197 -15.26 14.66 -10.39
CA THR A 197 -14.36 14.99 -9.28
C THR A 197 -13.18 14.04 -9.25
N LEU A 198 -13.43 12.75 -9.45
CA LEU A 198 -12.39 11.73 -9.49
C LEU A 198 -11.45 11.92 -10.68
N ALA A 199 -12.01 12.10 -11.87
CA ALA A 199 -11.25 12.34 -13.11
C ALA A 199 -10.34 13.57 -12.99
N GLU A 200 -10.84 14.66 -12.40
CA GLU A 200 -10.12 15.93 -12.31
C GLU A 200 -9.10 16.00 -11.18
N SER A 201 -9.18 15.07 -10.21
CA SER A 201 -8.28 15.01 -9.06
C SER A 201 -7.13 14.00 -9.21
N HIS A 202 -7.08 13.24 -10.30
CA HIS A 202 -6.06 12.21 -10.54
C HIS A 202 -5.49 12.30 -11.96
N ASP A 203 -4.24 11.87 -12.11
CA ASP A 203 -3.65 11.55 -13.41
C ASP A 203 -3.89 10.07 -13.72
N TRP A 204 -4.39 9.74 -14.90
CA TRP A 204 -4.74 8.36 -15.27
C TRP A 204 -3.82 7.84 -16.35
N TYR A 205 -3.17 6.72 -16.10
CA TYR A 205 -2.36 5.99 -17.08
C TYR A 205 -3.12 4.73 -17.45
N ILE A 206 -3.76 4.73 -18.61
CA ILE A 206 -4.65 3.63 -19.03
C ILE A 206 -4.07 2.97 -20.26
N PHE A 207 -3.83 1.67 -20.16
CA PHE A 207 -3.32 0.82 -21.23
C PHE A 207 -4.30 -0.32 -21.47
N PRO A 208 -5.24 -0.17 -22.44
CA PRO A 208 -6.33 -1.13 -22.63
C PRO A 208 -5.89 -2.52 -23.07
N VAL A 209 -4.77 -2.62 -23.79
CA VAL A 209 -4.27 -3.89 -24.33
C VAL A 209 -2.77 -4.03 -24.09
N PHE A 210 -2.41 -4.75 -23.02
CA PHE A 210 -1.02 -5.04 -22.65
C PHE A 210 -0.33 -6.09 -23.52
N ASN A 211 -1.10 -7.03 -24.08
CA ASN A 211 -0.62 -8.06 -25.01
C ASN A 211 -1.27 -7.92 -26.40
N PRO A 212 -0.89 -6.90 -27.20
CA PRO A 212 -1.48 -6.65 -28.51
C PRO A 212 -1.39 -7.83 -29.48
N ASP A 213 -0.27 -8.57 -29.49
CA ASP A 213 -0.10 -9.70 -30.43
C ASP A 213 -1.03 -10.86 -30.09
N GLY A 214 -1.11 -11.23 -28.81
CA GLY A 214 -2.07 -12.21 -28.34
C GLY A 214 -3.50 -11.75 -28.63
N TYR A 215 -3.82 -10.48 -28.38
CA TYR A 215 -5.17 -9.93 -28.58
C TYR A 215 -5.58 -10.03 -30.06
N VAL A 216 -4.74 -9.61 -30.99
CA VAL A 216 -5.00 -9.77 -32.43
C VAL A 216 -5.19 -11.25 -32.79
N TYR A 217 -4.35 -12.13 -32.25
CA TYR A 217 -4.46 -13.57 -32.49
C TYR A 217 -5.81 -14.16 -32.02
N THR A 218 -6.43 -13.59 -30.96
CA THR A 218 -7.77 -13.99 -30.52
C THR A 218 -8.89 -13.57 -31.46
N HIS A 219 -8.70 -12.49 -32.22
CA HIS A 219 -9.66 -12.04 -33.24
C HIS A 219 -9.46 -12.77 -34.58
N THR A 220 -8.23 -13.12 -34.93
CA THR A 220 -7.92 -13.67 -36.26
C THR A 220 -7.82 -15.18 -36.31
N THR A 221 -7.46 -15.86 -35.21
CA THR A 221 -7.03 -17.26 -35.28
C THR A 221 -7.56 -18.14 -34.15
N ASN A 222 -7.28 -17.80 -32.88
CA ASN A 222 -7.69 -18.62 -31.74
C ASN A 222 -8.27 -17.77 -30.62
N ARG A 223 -9.60 -17.73 -30.52
CA ARG A 223 -10.35 -16.94 -29.54
C ARG A 223 -9.94 -17.20 -28.07
N LEU A 224 -9.47 -18.39 -27.76
CA LEU A 224 -9.11 -18.80 -26.38
C LEU A 224 -7.62 -18.68 -26.08
N TRP A 225 -6.84 -18.03 -26.96
CA TRP A 225 -5.42 -17.79 -26.74
C TRP A 225 -5.17 -16.84 -25.55
N ARG A 226 -4.24 -17.20 -24.67
CA ARG A 226 -3.92 -16.44 -23.45
C ARG A 226 -2.61 -15.66 -23.56
N LYS A 227 -1.56 -16.35 -24.02
CA LYS A 227 -0.14 -15.96 -23.90
C LYS A 227 0.28 -14.86 -24.89
N THR A 228 1.55 -14.44 -24.82
CA THR A 228 2.21 -13.67 -25.89
C THR A 228 2.38 -14.51 -27.18
N ARG A 229 3.09 -14.00 -28.20
CA ARG A 229 3.26 -14.67 -29.50
C ARG A 229 4.69 -15.02 -29.88
N LYS A 230 5.66 -14.81 -28.99
CA LYS A 230 7.07 -15.18 -29.21
C LYS A 230 7.22 -16.70 -29.39
N PRO A 231 7.91 -17.20 -30.44
CA PRO A 231 8.12 -18.63 -30.64
C PRO A 231 9.13 -19.20 -29.64
N TYR A 232 8.82 -20.35 -29.06
CA TYR A 232 9.69 -21.08 -28.12
C TYR A 232 9.96 -22.54 -28.54
N GLY A 233 9.38 -23.00 -29.65
CA GLY A 233 9.61 -24.34 -30.21
C GLY A 233 8.78 -24.60 -31.45
N PHE A 234 8.86 -25.81 -32.01
CA PHE A 234 8.23 -26.17 -33.29
C PHE A 234 6.71 -25.95 -33.34
N ARG A 235 6.01 -25.99 -32.19
CA ARG A 235 4.56 -25.74 -32.08
C ARG A 235 4.15 -24.93 -30.84
N CYS A 236 5.11 -24.38 -30.10
CA CYS A 236 4.84 -23.74 -28.82
C CYS A 236 5.23 -22.26 -28.88
N TYR A 237 4.23 -21.41 -28.67
CA TYR A 237 4.34 -19.96 -28.78
C TYR A 237 3.86 -19.33 -27.49
N GLY A 238 4.50 -18.23 -27.15
CA GLY A 238 4.16 -17.36 -26.04
C GLY A 238 4.57 -17.88 -24.68
N CYS A 239 4.86 -16.93 -23.81
CA CYS A 239 4.95 -17.07 -22.36
C CYS A 239 3.67 -16.46 -21.75
N ASP A 240 3.27 -16.92 -20.57
CA ASP A 240 2.26 -16.24 -19.77
C ASP A 240 2.82 -14.89 -19.29
N PRO A 241 2.35 -13.75 -19.83
CA PRO A 241 2.89 -12.45 -19.46
C PRO A 241 2.65 -12.09 -17.99
N ASN A 242 1.71 -12.74 -17.29
CA ASN A 242 1.50 -12.56 -15.85
C ASN A 242 2.22 -13.64 -15.00
N ARG A 243 3.23 -14.31 -15.57
CA ARG A 243 4.23 -15.15 -14.88
C ARG A 243 5.66 -14.74 -15.22
N ASN A 244 5.84 -13.60 -15.92
CA ASN A 244 7.11 -13.18 -16.50
C ASN A 244 7.70 -11.92 -15.85
N TRP A 245 7.13 -11.42 -14.75
CA TRP A 245 7.64 -10.24 -14.05
C TRP A 245 8.77 -10.59 -13.07
N GLY A 246 9.74 -9.69 -12.92
CA GLY A 246 10.95 -9.89 -12.13
C GLY A 246 10.80 -9.68 -10.64
N TYR A 247 9.77 -10.24 -10.02
CA TYR A 247 9.63 -10.31 -8.56
C TYR A 247 9.19 -11.71 -8.17
N GLU A 248 10.00 -12.37 -7.33
CA GLU A 248 9.80 -13.77 -6.93
C GLU A 248 9.53 -14.70 -8.12
N TRP A 249 10.20 -14.46 -9.24
CA TRP A 249 9.88 -15.09 -10.52
C TRP A 249 10.06 -16.61 -10.48
N ASN A 250 9.02 -17.33 -10.93
CA ASN A 250 9.03 -18.78 -11.13
C ASN A 250 9.30 -19.61 -9.86
N THR A 251 8.94 -19.07 -8.69
CA THR A 251 9.05 -19.74 -7.38
C THR A 251 7.85 -20.65 -7.07
N GLY A 252 6.74 -20.48 -7.77
CA GLY A 252 5.54 -21.31 -7.65
C GLY A 252 4.41 -20.89 -8.59
N GLY A 253 3.48 -21.80 -8.91
CA GLY A 253 2.28 -21.42 -9.68
C GLY A 253 2.49 -21.15 -11.17
N SER A 254 3.62 -21.58 -11.70
CA SER A 254 4.09 -21.39 -13.06
C SER A 254 4.65 -22.68 -13.63
N SER A 255 4.86 -22.74 -14.94
CA SER A 255 5.41 -23.90 -15.63
C SER A 255 6.71 -23.56 -16.35
N ASN A 256 7.63 -24.52 -16.41
CA ASN A 256 8.83 -24.45 -17.24
C ASN A 256 8.62 -25.06 -18.64
N ASN A 257 7.45 -25.66 -18.92
CA ASN A 257 7.14 -26.23 -20.23
C ASN A 257 6.67 -25.11 -21.18
N PRO A 258 7.36 -24.83 -22.31
CA PRO A 258 6.98 -23.79 -23.25
C PRO A 258 5.57 -23.92 -23.86
N CYS A 259 5.02 -25.13 -23.87
CA CYS A 259 3.70 -25.42 -24.39
C CYS A 259 2.59 -25.21 -23.36
N SER A 260 2.93 -25.03 -22.08
CA SER A 260 1.96 -24.74 -21.02
C SER A 260 1.34 -23.34 -21.17
N GLU A 261 0.08 -23.22 -20.77
CA GLU A 261 -0.63 -21.94 -20.65
C GLU A 261 -0.04 -21.02 -19.57
N THR A 262 0.67 -21.59 -18.58
CA THR A 262 1.32 -20.87 -17.47
C THR A 262 2.85 -20.85 -17.59
N TYR A 263 3.37 -21.02 -18.82
CA TYR A 263 4.81 -20.99 -19.07
C TYR A 263 5.43 -19.66 -18.62
N ALA A 264 6.39 -19.67 -17.70
CA ALA A 264 6.99 -18.46 -17.10
C ALA A 264 7.99 -17.73 -18.00
N GLY A 265 8.37 -18.34 -19.13
CA GLY A 265 9.49 -17.89 -19.95
C GLY A 265 10.82 -18.47 -19.46
N PRO A 266 11.92 -18.26 -20.20
CA PRO A 266 13.26 -18.73 -19.81
C PRO A 266 13.92 -17.88 -18.71
N MET A 267 13.45 -16.64 -18.49
CA MET A 267 13.97 -15.70 -17.49
C MET A 267 12.91 -14.61 -17.22
N PRO A 268 12.96 -13.87 -16.10
CA PRO A 268 12.06 -12.73 -15.90
C PRO A 268 12.28 -11.70 -17.00
N PHE A 269 11.20 -11.05 -17.43
CA PHE A 269 11.17 -10.09 -18.53
C PHE A 269 11.73 -10.63 -19.86
N SER A 270 11.56 -11.93 -20.10
CA SER A 270 11.92 -12.54 -21.39
C SER A 270 11.01 -12.08 -22.54
N GLU A 271 9.79 -11.68 -22.22
CA GLU A 271 8.84 -11.12 -23.18
C GLU A 271 9.16 -9.63 -23.38
N ILE A 272 9.19 -9.20 -24.64
CA ILE A 272 9.47 -7.79 -24.94
C ILE A 272 8.35 -6.89 -24.40
N GLU A 273 7.12 -7.43 -24.33
CA GLU A 273 5.95 -6.78 -23.78
C GLU A 273 6.15 -6.45 -22.30
N THR A 274 6.45 -7.44 -21.46
CA THR A 274 6.67 -7.22 -20.02
C THR A 274 7.93 -6.40 -19.76
N ARG A 275 9.00 -6.60 -20.52
CA ARG A 275 10.26 -5.84 -20.39
C ARG A 275 10.11 -4.36 -20.73
N SER A 276 9.40 -4.05 -21.81
CA SER A 276 9.20 -2.66 -22.21
C SER A 276 8.22 -1.96 -21.28
N MET A 277 7.15 -2.64 -20.87
CA MET A 277 6.22 -2.10 -19.88
C MET A 277 6.88 -1.90 -18.50
N SER A 278 7.76 -2.80 -18.04
CA SER A 278 8.48 -2.59 -16.79
C SER A 278 9.41 -1.36 -16.86
N THR A 279 10.04 -1.13 -18.01
CA THR A 279 10.83 0.09 -18.26
C THR A 279 9.97 1.34 -18.23
N TYR A 280 8.82 1.33 -18.91
CA TYR A 280 7.88 2.45 -18.91
C TYR A 280 7.36 2.74 -17.49
N ILE A 281 6.88 1.73 -16.78
CA ILE A 281 6.36 1.85 -15.42
C ILE A 281 7.44 2.36 -14.47
N SER A 282 8.68 1.87 -14.58
CA SER A 282 9.82 2.39 -13.80
C SER A 282 9.98 3.89 -13.98
N SER A 283 9.89 4.38 -15.22
CA SER A 283 10.10 5.79 -15.57
C SER A 283 9.05 6.75 -15.01
N ILE A 284 7.86 6.24 -14.66
CA ILE A 284 6.77 7.01 -14.06
C ILE A 284 6.42 6.51 -12.66
N SER A 285 7.30 5.71 -12.05
CA SER A 285 7.00 5.05 -10.78
C SER A 285 6.70 6.07 -9.69
N ASP A 286 7.31 7.25 -9.68
CA ASP A 286 7.01 8.34 -8.73
C ASP A 286 5.67 9.07 -9.00
N LYS A 287 5.03 8.83 -10.15
CA LYS A 287 3.82 9.55 -10.59
C LYS A 287 2.52 8.88 -10.20
N PHE A 288 2.53 7.62 -9.78
CA PHE A 288 1.32 6.91 -9.36
C PHE A 288 1.51 6.17 -8.04
N TYR A 289 0.41 6.02 -7.31
CA TYR A 289 0.34 5.32 -6.03
C TYR A 289 -0.68 4.18 -6.03
N VAL A 290 -1.59 4.18 -7.01
CA VAL A 290 -2.60 3.15 -7.25
C VAL A 290 -2.26 2.39 -8.52
N TYR A 291 -2.27 1.06 -8.42
CA TYR A 291 -2.13 0.15 -9.55
C TYR A 291 -3.31 -0.82 -9.60
N ILE A 292 -4.00 -0.88 -10.74
CA ILE A 292 -5.16 -1.74 -10.96
C ILE A 292 -4.88 -2.61 -12.18
N ALA A 293 -4.85 -3.92 -11.98
CA ALA A 293 -4.79 -4.90 -13.05
C ALA A 293 -6.18 -5.50 -13.31
N LEU A 294 -6.69 -5.36 -14.54
CA LEU A 294 -7.97 -5.92 -14.94
C LEU A 294 -7.79 -7.24 -15.70
N HIS A 295 -8.35 -8.30 -15.14
CA HIS A 295 -8.46 -9.65 -15.68
C HIS A 295 -9.91 -10.11 -15.75
N SER A 296 -10.13 -11.29 -16.31
CA SER A 296 -11.39 -12.03 -16.17
C SER A 296 -11.12 -13.52 -16.28
N TYR A 297 -11.91 -14.40 -15.66
CA TYR A 297 -13.13 -14.15 -14.92
C TYR A 297 -13.01 -14.79 -13.54
N SER A 298 -13.80 -14.31 -12.58
CA SER A 298 -14.18 -15.04 -11.36
C SER A 298 -14.97 -14.20 -10.35
N GLN A 299 -15.10 -12.89 -10.57
CA GLN A 299 -15.62 -11.93 -9.61
C GLN A 299 -14.76 -11.88 -8.33
N LEU A 300 -13.47 -11.57 -8.48
CA LEU A 300 -12.53 -11.44 -7.37
C LEU A 300 -11.90 -10.04 -7.39
N LEU A 301 -11.71 -9.46 -6.21
CA LEU A 301 -10.88 -8.29 -6.00
C LEU A 301 -9.69 -8.71 -5.14
N MET A 302 -8.56 -8.96 -5.78
CA MET A 302 -7.40 -9.52 -5.12
C MET A 302 -6.31 -8.48 -4.91
N PHE A 303 -5.45 -8.70 -3.93
CA PHE A 303 -4.28 -7.87 -3.69
C PHE A 303 -3.04 -8.74 -3.39
N PRO A 304 -1.81 -8.19 -3.51
CA PRO A 304 -0.57 -8.95 -3.29
C PRO A 304 -0.48 -9.63 -1.90
N TYR A 305 0.31 -10.68 -1.74
CA TYR A 305 1.12 -11.33 -2.77
C TYR A 305 0.43 -12.54 -3.44
N GLY A 306 0.80 -12.81 -4.69
CA GLY A 306 0.45 -14.03 -5.42
C GLY A 306 1.47 -15.15 -5.28
N TYR A 307 2.76 -14.84 -5.12
CA TYR A 307 3.81 -15.87 -4.97
C TYR A 307 3.75 -16.61 -3.61
N THR A 308 3.17 -16.00 -2.58
CA THR A 308 3.05 -16.55 -1.22
C THR A 308 1.69 -16.20 -0.61
N ALA A 309 1.22 -17.05 0.32
CA ALA A 309 0.08 -16.75 1.18
C ALA A 309 0.46 -15.89 2.40
N ASP A 310 1.75 -15.55 2.56
CA ASP A 310 2.16 -14.61 3.60
C ASP A 310 1.50 -13.24 3.36
N ARG A 311 1.08 -12.62 4.46
CA ARG A 311 0.40 -11.32 4.41
C ARG A 311 1.38 -10.24 3.95
N VAL A 312 0.92 -9.42 3.01
CA VAL A 312 1.58 -8.17 2.64
C VAL A 312 1.62 -7.19 3.83
N ASP A 313 2.63 -6.32 3.88
CA ASP A 313 2.87 -5.39 4.99
C ASP A 313 1.66 -4.49 5.34
N ASN A 314 0.84 -4.13 4.35
CA ASN A 314 -0.39 -3.37 4.50
C ASN A 314 -1.67 -4.19 4.23
N TYR A 315 -1.68 -5.48 4.61
CA TYR A 315 -2.79 -6.41 4.34
C TYR A 315 -4.14 -5.89 4.82
N ASP A 316 -4.26 -5.53 6.10
CA ASP A 316 -5.57 -5.17 6.69
C ASP A 316 -6.15 -3.91 6.02
N LEU A 317 -5.28 -2.96 5.66
CA LEU A 317 -5.65 -1.77 4.89
C LEU A 317 -6.22 -2.11 3.51
N LEU A 318 -5.52 -2.98 2.76
CA LEU A 318 -5.98 -3.43 1.44
C LEU A 318 -7.25 -4.29 1.55
N TYR A 319 -7.40 -5.04 2.64
CA TYR A 319 -8.61 -5.80 2.87
C TYR A 319 -9.81 -4.87 3.12
N ASP A 320 -9.67 -3.90 4.02
CA ASP A 320 -10.74 -2.95 4.37
C ASP A 320 -11.18 -2.10 3.18
N ILE A 321 -10.23 -1.51 2.45
CA ILE A 321 -10.51 -0.78 1.21
C ILE A 321 -11.19 -1.70 0.20
N GLY A 322 -10.71 -2.95 0.08
CA GLY A 322 -11.28 -3.95 -0.81
C GLY A 322 -12.74 -4.26 -0.48
N MET A 323 -13.06 -4.45 0.80
CA MET A 323 -14.43 -4.71 1.27
C MET A 323 -15.37 -3.55 0.96
N LYS A 324 -14.94 -2.30 1.15
CA LYS A 324 -15.73 -1.10 0.78
C LYS A 324 -15.91 -0.99 -0.73
N THR A 325 -14.85 -1.31 -1.49
CA THR A 325 -14.83 -1.32 -2.95
C THR A 325 -15.86 -2.29 -3.52
N ILE A 326 -15.86 -3.55 -3.07
CA ILE A 326 -16.84 -4.53 -3.56
C ILE A 326 -18.26 -4.27 -3.06
N THR A 327 -18.40 -3.67 -1.87
CA THR A 327 -19.72 -3.24 -1.37
C THR A 327 -20.32 -2.19 -2.30
N ALA A 328 -19.52 -1.23 -2.77
CA ALA A 328 -19.96 -0.23 -3.74
C ALA A 328 -20.29 -0.87 -5.10
N LEU A 329 -19.45 -1.79 -5.58
CA LEU A 329 -19.68 -2.57 -6.81
C LEU A 329 -21.05 -3.27 -6.78
N ALA A 330 -21.33 -4.00 -5.69
CA ALA A 330 -22.54 -4.79 -5.55
C ALA A 330 -23.83 -3.95 -5.50
N LYS A 331 -23.78 -2.65 -5.18
CA LYS A 331 -24.99 -1.80 -5.08
C LYS A 331 -25.78 -1.72 -6.37
N ARG A 332 -25.11 -1.70 -7.53
CA ARG A 332 -25.77 -1.44 -8.81
C ARG A 332 -26.52 -2.68 -9.33
N TYR A 333 -25.90 -3.85 -9.28
CA TYR A 333 -26.43 -5.08 -9.89
C TYR A 333 -26.46 -6.29 -8.97
N GLY A 334 -26.06 -6.16 -7.70
CA GLY A 334 -25.96 -7.29 -6.78
C GLY A 334 -24.87 -8.29 -7.17
N THR A 335 -23.88 -7.89 -7.96
CA THR A 335 -22.80 -8.78 -8.38
C THR A 335 -21.81 -8.97 -7.23
N ASP A 336 -21.68 -10.21 -6.78
CA ASP A 336 -20.91 -10.56 -5.60
C ASP A 336 -19.45 -10.83 -5.95
N TYR A 337 -18.53 -10.14 -5.27
CA TYR A 337 -17.08 -10.30 -5.44
C TYR A 337 -16.46 -10.80 -4.15
N THR A 338 -15.43 -11.64 -4.25
CA THR A 338 -14.62 -12.04 -3.08
C THR A 338 -13.35 -11.21 -3.01
N VAL A 339 -13.01 -10.71 -1.82
CA VAL A 339 -11.77 -9.94 -1.55
C VAL A 339 -10.75 -10.83 -0.85
N GLY A 340 -9.48 -10.71 -1.23
CA GLY A 340 -8.39 -11.34 -0.47
C GLY A 340 -7.03 -11.28 -1.15
N ASN A 341 -6.05 -11.87 -0.50
CA ASN A 341 -4.73 -12.07 -1.07
C ASN A 341 -4.80 -12.99 -2.31
N ILE A 342 -3.98 -12.74 -3.34
CA ILE A 342 -3.99 -13.53 -4.59
C ILE A 342 -3.76 -15.02 -4.29
N ALA A 343 -2.72 -15.39 -3.56
CA ALA A 343 -2.39 -16.80 -3.29
C ALA A 343 -3.48 -17.53 -2.47
N GLU A 344 -4.09 -16.83 -1.50
CA GLU A 344 -5.17 -17.34 -0.66
C GLU A 344 -6.49 -17.51 -1.45
N THR A 345 -6.80 -16.53 -2.31
CA THR A 345 -8.11 -16.42 -2.98
C THR A 345 -8.18 -17.29 -4.24
N ILE A 346 -7.11 -17.32 -5.03
CA ILE A 346 -7.03 -18.10 -6.27
C ILE A 346 -6.15 -19.32 -6.09
N TYR A 347 -4.83 -19.14 -6.05
CA TYR A 347 -3.76 -20.12 -5.90
C TYR A 347 -2.41 -19.39 -5.99
N VAL A 348 -1.33 -20.02 -5.52
CA VAL A 348 0.05 -19.49 -5.66
C VAL A 348 0.36 -19.22 -7.13
N ALA A 349 0.80 -18.01 -7.46
CA ALA A 349 1.06 -17.50 -8.79
C ALA A 349 2.24 -16.51 -8.77
N SER A 350 3.45 -17.00 -9.02
CA SER A 350 4.67 -16.19 -8.99
C SER A 350 4.94 -15.41 -10.29
N GLY A 351 5.74 -14.34 -10.22
CA GLY A 351 6.11 -13.52 -11.39
C GLY A 351 4.95 -12.74 -12.02
N ASN A 352 3.96 -12.33 -11.22
CA ASN A 352 2.82 -11.52 -11.68
C ASN A 352 3.11 -10.00 -11.54
N SER A 353 2.35 -9.18 -12.27
CA SER A 353 2.54 -7.72 -12.31
C SER A 353 2.27 -7.06 -10.96
N ALA A 354 1.19 -7.42 -10.28
CA ALA A 354 0.78 -6.82 -9.00
C ALA A 354 1.85 -7.03 -7.91
N ASP A 355 2.40 -8.23 -7.81
CA ASP A 355 3.50 -8.53 -6.89
C ASP A 355 4.75 -7.75 -7.24
N TRP A 356 5.09 -7.61 -8.52
CA TRP A 356 6.24 -6.81 -8.93
C TRP A 356 6.07 -5.32 -8.59
N ILE A 357 4.88 -4.77 -8.78
CA ILE A 357 4.58 -3.37 -8.43
C ILE A 357 4.71 -3.14 -6.93
N LYS A 358 4.10 -4.01 -6.12
CA LYS A 358 4.15 -3.91 -4.66
C LYS A 358 5.56 -4.18 -4.14
N GLY A 359 6.19 -5.25 -4.58
CA GLY A 359 7.50 -5.69 -4.12
C GLY A 359 8.65 -4.77 -4.53
N THR A 360 8.58 -4.16 -5.73
CA THR A 360 9.67 -3.30 -6.26
C THR A 360 9.51 -1.83 -5.86
N TYR A 361 8.28 -1.29 -5.89
CA TYR A 361 8.04 0.14 -5.68
C TYR A 361 7.24 0.46 -4.42
N ASN A 362 6.88 -0.55 -3.64
CA ASN A 362 6.07 -0.44 -2.42
C ASN A 362 4.83 0.45 -2.59
N LYS A 363 4.07 0.22 -3.66
CA LYS A 363 2.83 0.97 -3.91
C LYS A 363 1.78 0.68 -2.84
N SER A 364 1.13 1.74 -2.38
CA SER A 364 0.17 1.68 -1.28
C SER A 364 -1.09 0.91 -1.66
N ILE A 365 -1.60 1.14 -2.88
CA ILE A 365 -2.83 0.52 -3.36
C ILE A 365 -2.52 -0.29 -4.61
N VAL A 366 -2.60 -1.62 -4.50
CA VAL A 366 -2.38 -2.55 -5.62
C VAL A 366 -3.48 -3.58 -5.61
N TYR A 367 -4.31 -3.60 -6.65
CA TYR A 367 -5.40 -4.55 -6.81
C TYR A 367 -5.39 -5.22 -8.19
N THR A 368 -5.85 -6.46 -8.19
CA THR A 368 -6.12 -7.26 -9.38
C THR A 368 -7.59 -7.65 -9.38
N TYR A 369 -8.33 -7.20 -10.38
CA TYR A 369 -9.72 -7.61 -10.60
C TYR A 369 -9.75 -8.86 -11.47
N GLU A 370 -10.48 -9.88 -11.05
CA GLU A 370 -11.05 -10.88 -11.94
C GLU A 370 -12.52 -10.51 -12.17
N LEU A 371 -12.82 -9.89 -13.30
CA LEU A 371 -14.14 -9.36 -13.62
C LEU A 371 -15.22 -10.46 -13.78
N ARG A 372 -16.41 -10.06 -14.22
CA ARG A 372 -17.51 -10.99 -14.52
C ARG A 372 -17.07 -12.10 -15.47
N ASP A 373 -17.61 -13.31 -15.33
CA ASP A 373 -18.69 -13.75 -14.43
C ASP A 373 -18.24 -14.83 -13.43
N GLY A 374 -19.20 -15.54 -12.81
CA GLY A 374 -18.95 -16.73 -11.99
C GLY A 374 -18.69 -18.02 -12.79
N GLY A 375 -18.49 -17.91 -14.11
CA GLY A 375 -18.18 -19.00 -15.04
C GLY A 375 -19.28 -19.39 -16.03
N GLN A 376 -20.45 -18.73 -16.04
CA GLN A 376 -21.56 -19.11 -16.94
C GLN A 376 -21.15 -18.96 -18.42
N TYR A 377 -20.36 -17.94 -18.68
CA TYR A 377 -19.75 -17.63 -19.97
C TYR A 377 -18.23 -17.66 -19.90
N GLY A 378 -17.65 -17.43 -18.72
CA GLY A 378 -16.22 -17.34 -18.53
C GLY A 378 -15.61 -16.26 -19.41
N PHE A 379 -14.63 -16.61 -20.24
CA PHE A 379 -13.97 -15.67 -21.17
C PHE A 379 -14.87 -15.21 -22.34
N LEU A 380 -16.06 -15.79 -22.50
CA LEU A 380 -17.00 -15.56 -23.61
C LEU A 380 -18.24 -14.77 -23.15
N LEU A 381 -18.06 -13.89 -22.17
CA LEU A 381 -19.11 -13.03 -21.63
C LEU A 381 -19.80 -12.24 -22.76
N PRO A 382 -21.13 -12.26 -22.88
CA PRO A 382 -21.81 -11.68 -24.02
C PRO A 382 -21.69 -10.14 -24.05
N PRO A 383 -21.71 -9.50 -25.23
CA PRO A 383 -21.46 -8.06 -25.35
C PRO A 383 -22.44 -7.18 -24.56
N GLU A 384 -23.68 -7.64 -24.32
CA GLU A 384 -24.66 -6.93 -23.51
C GLU A 384 -24.22 -6.71 -22.05
N GLN A 385 -23.21 -7.45 -21.58
CA GLN A 385 -22.62 -7.34 -20.24
C GLN A 385 -21.45 -6.34 -20.16
N ILE A 386 -21.01 -5.76 -21.29
CA ILE A 386 -19.89 -4.80 -21.32
C ILE A 386 -20.22 -3.57 -20.47
N ILE A 387 -21.36 -2.93 -20.73
CA ILE A 387 -21.76 -1.72 -20.00
C ILE A 387 -22.02 -2.03 -18.51
N PRO A 388 -22.83 -3.04 -18.14
CA PRO A 388 -23.03 -3.39 -16.73
C PRO A 388 -21.73 -3.66 -15.96
N THR A 389 -20.77 -4.35 -16.58
CA THR A 389 -19.45 -4.62 -15.96
C THR A 389 -18.63 -3.34 -15.81
N GLY A 390 -18.61 -2.48 -16.83
CA GLY A 390 -17.92 -1.20 -16.78
C GLY A 390 -18.50 -0.26 -15.73
N GLU A 391 -19.83 -0.24 -15.61
CA GLU A 391 -20.58 0.57 -14.66
C GLU A 391 -20.27 0.20 -13.22
N GLU A 392 -20.44 -1.07 -12.83
CA GLU A 392 -20.18 -1.48 -11.44
C GLU A 392 -18.70 -1.40 -11.06
N THR A 393 -17.80 -1.65 -12.03
CA THR A 393 -16.35 -1.53 -11.81
C THR A 393 -15.98 -0.08 -11.56
N LEU A 394 -16.53 0.88 -12.33
CA LEU A 394 -16.30 2.30 -12.12
C LEU A 394 -16.80 2.76 -10.73
N ASP A 395 -17.99 2.33 -10.31
CA ASP A 395 -18.51 2.61 -8.96
C ASP A 395 -17.55 2.12 -7.88
N SER A 396 -16.99 0.93 -8.07
CA SER A 396 -16.01 0.35 -7.16
C SER A 396 -14.72 1.17 -7.09
N ILE A 397 -14.20 1.65 -8.23
CA ILE A 397 -12.97 2.47 -8.29
C ILE A 397 -13.20 3.83 -7.60
N ILE A 398 -14.38 4.44 -7.76
CA ILE A 398 -14.74 5.65 -7.03
C ILE A 398 -14.68 5.42 -5.52
N ALA A 399 -15.24 4.32 -5.03
CA ALA A 399 -15.19 3.96 -3.62
C ALA A 399 -13.75 3.69 -3.16
N MET A 400 -12.96 2.91 -3.92
CA MET A 400 -11.56 2.61 -3.62
C MET A 400 -10.74 3.88 -3.39
N LEU A 401 -10.83 4.86 -4.30
CA LEU A 401 -10.03 6.08 -4.24
C LEU A 401 -10.54 7.05 -3.17
N LYS A 402 -11.85 7.06 -2.88
CA LYS A 402 -12.41 7.80 -1.74
C LYS A 402 -11.88 7.24 -0.42
N GLU A 403 -11.92 5.93 -0.23
CA GLU A 403 -11.42 5.30 1.00
C GLU A 403 -9.91 5.48 1.15
N ALA A 404 -9.15 5.34 0.05
CA ALA A 404 -7.72 5.61 0.08
C ALA A 404 -7.40 7.05 0.53
N LYS A 405 -8.22 8.03 0.11
CA LYS A 405 -8.09 9.42 0.55
C LYS A 405 -8.46 9.61 2.02
N THR A 406 -9.56 9.01 2.48
CA THR A 406 -10.01 9.08 3.89
C THR A 406 -8.97 8.53 4.85
N MET A 407 -8.26 7.48 4.44
CA MET A 407 -7.20 6.84 5.22
C MET A 407 -5.84 7.58 5.12
N GLY A 408 -5.81 8.82 4.62
CA GLY A 408 -4.63 9.69 4.63
C GLY A 408 -3.56 9.36 3.58
N MET A 409 -3.84 8.53 2.57
CA MET A 409 -2.84 8.08 1.60
C MET A 409 -2.54 9.06 0.46
N ASN A 410 -2.77 10.36 0.68
CA ASN A 410 -2.26 11.42 -0.19
C ASN A 410 -1.20 12.24 0.53
N LEU A 411 -0.01 12.28 -0.11
CA LEU A 411 1.15 13.17 0.07
C LEU A 411 2.33 12.64 0.91
N THR A 412 3.13 11.73 0.34
CA THR A 412 4.59 11.91 0.09
C THR A 412 5.21 10.63 -0.53
N PRO A 413 6.18 10.75 -1.46
CA PRO A 413 6.81 9.60 -2.10
C PRO A 413 8.07 9.18 -1.33
N CYS A 414 7.95 8.33 -0.31
CA CYS A 414 8.98 7.36 0.06
C CYS A 414 8.47 6.47 1.19
N GLY A 415 8.66 5.16 1.07
CA GLY A 415 8.35 4.20 2.12
C GLY A 415 9.09 4.53 3.42
N VAL A 416 8.34 5.02 4.39
CA VAL A 416 8.61 4.91 5.82
C VAL A 416 7.31 4.43 6.42
N ILE A 417 7.39 3.40 7.27
CA ILE A 417 6.25 2.99 8.11
C ILE A 417 5.98 4.18 9.03
N ILE A 418 5.07 5.05 8.61
CA ILE A 418 4.58 6.15 9.41
C ILE A 418 3.62 5.52 10.42
N PHE A 419 3.89 5.73 11.70
CA PHE A 419 2.92 5.52 12.77
C PHE A 419 1.69 6.39 12.46
N ILE A 420 0.66 5.79 11.85
CA ILE A 420 -0.62 6.47 11.63
C ILE A 420 -1.42 6.32 12.92
N MET A 421 -1.29 7.32 13.80
CA MET A 421 -2.32 7.60 14.80
C MET A 421 -3.54 8.11 14.04
N LEU A 422 -4.49 7.21 13.78
CA LEU A 422 -5.61 7.44 12.87
C LEU A 422 -6.79 8.08 13.63
N VAL A 423 -6.75 9.41 13.83
CA VAL A 423 -7.93 10.23 14.09
C VAL A 423 -7.78 11.60 13.41
N VAL A 424 -8.20 11.72 12.14
CA VAL A 424 -8.49 13.03 11.51
C VAL A 424 -9.91 13.45 11.91
N ILE A 425 -10.11 13.61 13.22
CA ILE A 425 -11.20 14.39 13.80
C ILE A 425 -10.61 15.02 15.07
N CYS A 426 -9.63 15.91 14.94
CA CYS A 426 -9.39 16.95 15.96
C CYS A 426 -8.53 18.09 15.39
N ILE A 427 -8.88 19.27 15.89
CA ILE A 427 -8.25 20.58 15.74
C ILE A 427 -6.81 20.45 16.25
N GLY A 428 -5.78 21.04 15.62
CA GLY A 428 -4.35 20.81 15.93
C GLY A 428 -3.90 21.06 17.37
N MET A 429 -4.29 20.16 18.26
CA MET A 429 -4.08 20.11 19.68
C MET A 429 -3.72 18.66 19.99
N ASP A 430 -2.66 18.45 20.78
CA ASP A 430 -2.18 17.10 21.11
C ASP A 430 -3.15 16.37 22.05
N ALA A 431 -3.99 17.11 22.78
CA ALA A 431 -5.07 16.57 23.60
C ALA A 431 -6.43 17.20 23.24
N SER A 432 -7.49 16.43 23.45
CA SER A 432 -8.86 16.94 23.34
C SER A 432 -9.16 17.85 24.53
N VAL A 433 -9.60 19.09 24.25
CA VAL A 433 -10.09 20.04 25.26
C VAL A 433 -11.57 20.26 25.04
N THR A 434 -12.39 19.79 25.98
CA THR A 434 -13.85 19.84 25.92
C THR A 434 -14.41 20.63 27.10
N PRO A 435 -15.15 21.73 26.89
CA PRO A 435 -15.84 22.42 27.97
C PRO A 435 -16.80 21.48 28.69
N VAL A 436 -16.75 21.43 30.03
CA VAL A 436 -17.68 20.58 30.78
C VAL A 436 -19.05 21.25 30.90
N ARG A 437 -20.11 20.45 31.10
CA ARG A 437 -21.49 20.94 31.21
C ARG A 437 -21.71 21.99 32.31
N HIS A 438 -20.84 22.02 33.31
CA HIS A 438 -20.83 23.01 34.39
C HIS A 438 -19.77 24.07 34.03
N GLY A 439 -20.21 25.29 33.70
CA GLY A 439 -19.34 26.32 33.13
C GLY A 439 -18.10 26.64 33.98
N GLY A 440 -17.04 27.09 33.32
CA GLY A 440 -15.78 27.52 33.96
C GLY A 440 -14.68 26.46 34.03
N LEU A 441 -14.95 25.22 33.63
CA LEU A 441 -13.99 24.12 33.60
C LEU A 441 -13.93 23.45 32.22
N SER A 442 -12.79 22.88 31.88
CA SER A 442 -12.55 22.10 30.67
C SER A 442 -12.00 20.73 31.03
N LEU A 443 -12.51 19.70 30.36
CA LEU A 443 -11.96 18.35 30.37
C LEU A 443 -10.84 18.29 29.33
N VAL A 444 -9.63 17.99 29.77
CA VAL A 444 -8.48 17.74 28.89
C VAL A 444 -8.19 16.25 28.92
N GLN A 445 -8.22 15.61 27.75
CA GLN A 445 -8.11 14.16 27.65
C GLN A 445 -7.25 13.75 26.45
N THR A 446 -6.39 12.76 26.66
CA THR A 446 -5.59 12.11 25.62
C THR A 446 -5.73 10.59 25.72
N THR A 447 -5.47 9.90 24.62
CA THR A 447 -5.38 8.45 24.53
C THR A 447 -4.26 8.09 23.56
N ASP A 448 -3.31 7.29 24.02
CA ASP A 448 -2.23 6.77 23.19
C ASP A 448 -1.89 5.32 23.58
N PHE A 449 -1.48 4.51 22.62
CA PHE A 449 -0.99 3.14 22.81
C PHE A 449 -0.14 2.69 21.63
N PHE A 450 0.86 1.84 21.90
CA PHE A 450 1.79 1.37 20.87
C PHE A 450 2.37 -0.01 21.21
N TYR A 451 3.11 -0.57 20.25
CA TYR A 451 3.80 -1.86 20.39
C TYR A 451 5.09 -1.72 21.21
N PRO A 452 5.52 -2.77 21.93
CA PRO A 452 6.82 -2.81 22.59
C PRO A 452 7.97 -2.43 21.67
N LEU A 453 8.79 -1.49 22.14
CA LEU A 453 9.97 -0.99 21.44
C LEU A 453 11.28 -1.25 22.18
N VAL A 454 11.21 -1.61 23.47
CA VAL A 454 12.36 -1.99 24.28
C VAL A 454 12.14 -3.39 24.86
N ASP A 455 13.23 -4.11 25.07
CA ASP A 455 13.20 -5.49 25.56
C ASP A 455 12.89 -5.59 27.06
N ASP A 456 13.16 -4.53 27.84
CA ASP A 456 12.82 -4.46 29.26
C ASP A 456 11.32 -4.15 29.44
N PRO A 457 10.51 -5.10 29.96
CA PRO A 457 9.07 -4.90 30.09
C PRO A 457 8.70 -3.82 31.11
N TYR A 458 9.48 -3.66 32.19
CA TYR A 458 9.23 -2.62 33.19
C TYR A 458 9.47 -1.23 32.59
N MET A 459 10.60 -1.05 31.89
CA MET A 459 10.88 0.20 31.19
C MET A 459 9.86 0.49 30.09
N MET A 460 9.41 -0.53 29.36
CA MET A 460 8.34 -0.38 28.38
C MET A 460 7.06 0.16 29.02
N GLY A 461 6.68 -0.34 30.19
CA GLY A 461 5.57 0.20 30.99
C GLY A 461 5.76 1.68 31.35
N LYS A 462 6.94 2.06 31.84
CA LYS A 462 7.26 3.46 32.18
C LYS A 462 7.17 4.37 30.95
N ILE A 463 7.73 3.94 29.81
CA ILE A 463 7.72 4.69 28.55
C ILE A 463 6.29 4.90 28.05
N ALA A 464 5.46 3.86 28.08
CA ALA A 464 4.06 3.96 27.65
C ALA A 464 3.25 4.96 28.47
N CYS A 465 3.36 4.93 29.80
CA CYS A 465 2.69 5.93 30.64
C CYS A 465 3.21 7.35 30.37
N THR A 466 4.54 7.49 30.23
CA THR A 466 5.19 8.78 29.96
C THR A 466 4.72 9.38 28.64
N ASN A 467 4.55 8.54 27.62
CA ASN A 467 4.07 8.94 26.31
C ASN A 467 2.60 9.38 26.36
N VAL A 468 1.72 8.62 27.02
CA VAL A 468 0.31 9.00 27.21
C VAL A 468 0.18 10.35 27.94
N LEU A 469 1.02 10.60 28.95
CA LEU A 469 1.00 11.88 29.67
C LEU A 469 1.59 13.04 28.86
N SER A 470 2.37 12.75 27.82
CA SER A 470 3.12 13.74 27.04
C SER A 470 2.19 14.76 26.37
N ASP A 471 1.04 14.32 25.87
CA ASP A 471 0.07 15.22 25.22
C ASP A 471 -0.57 16.22 26.21
N LEU A 472 -0.81 15.82 27.46
CA LEU A 472 -1.24 16.76 28.50
C LEU A 472 -0.13 17.79 28.76
N TYR A 473 1.11 17.33 28.86
CA TYR A 473 2.26 18.20 29.09
C TYR A 473 2.52 19.16 27.91
N ALA A 474 2.24 18.75 26.67
CA ALA A 474 2.32 19.61 25.49
C ALA A 474 1.33 20.78 25.57
N MET A 475 0.18 20.58 26.23
CA MET A 475 -0.80 21.62 26.52
C MET A 475 -0.47 22.44 27.77
N GLY A 476 0.71 22.26 28.39
CA GLY A 476 1.10 22.93 29.63
C GLY A 476 0.36 22.44 30.88
N VAL A 477 -0.45 21.38 30.76
CA VAL A 477 -1.20 20.79 31.87
C VAL A 477 -0.25 19.93 32.71
N THR A 478 -0.10 20.23 34.00
CA THR A 478 0.88 19.57 34.87
C THR A 478 0.33 18.43 35.71
N ASP A 479 -0.98 18.34 35.83
CA ASP A 479 -1.68 17.42 36.72
C ASP A 479 -2.63 16.54 35.93
N CYS A 480 -2.82 15.31 36.41
CA CYS A 480 -3.64 14.29 35.77
C CYS A 480 -4.57 13.69 36.83
N ASP A 481 -5.86 14.01 36.76
CA ASP A 481 -6.84 13.56 37.75
C ASP A 481 -7.12 12.06 37.65
N ASN A 482 -7.06 11.50 36.43
CA ASN A 482 -7.39 10.10 36.20
C ASN A 482 -6.52 9.48 35.10
N MET A 483 -6.04 8.26 35.36
CA MET A 483 -5.27 7.45 34.42
C MET A 483 -5.92 6.07 34.24
N LEU A 484 -6.26 5.72 33.01
CA LEU A 484 -6.69 4.36 32.65
C LEU A 484 -5.58 3.66 31.86
N MET A 485 -5.36 2.37 32.13
CA MET A 485 -4.39 1.56 31.39
C MET A 485 -5.07 0.79 30.25
N LEU A 486 -4.45 0.78 29.07
CA LEU A 486 -4.84 -0.05 27.94
C LEU A 486 -3.75 -1.11 27.71
N LEU A 487 -4.11 -2.39 27.78
CA LEU A 487 -3.15 -3.49 27.69
C LEU A 487 -3.63 -4.61 26.76
N GLY A 488 -2.87 -4.87 25.70
CA GLY A 488 -2.99 -6.05 24.86
C GLY A 488 -1.97 -7.11 25.28
N VAL A 489 -2.46 -8.27 25.71
CA VAL A 489 -1.64 -9.41 26.11
C VAL A 489 -1.52 -10.37 24.93
N SER A 490 -0.28 -10.61 24.48
CA SER A 490 -0.02 -11.43 23.28
C SER A 490 -0.40 -12.90 23.48
N THR A 491 -1.17 -13.46 22.54
CA THR A 491 -1.45 -14.90 22.46
C THR A 491 -0.23 -15.72 22.08
N LYS A 492 0.85 -15.08 21.60
CA LYS A 492 2.11 -15.75 21.24
C LYS A 492 3.02 -16.01 22.42
N MET A 493 2.82 -15.28 23.54
CA MET A 493 3.55 -15.55 24.78
C MET A 493 2.99 -16.82 25.44
N THR A 494 3.87 -17.66 25.93
CA THR A 494 3.54 -18.77 26.83
C THR A 494 2.95 -18.24 28.14
N GLU A 495 2.26 -19.09 28.90
CA GLU A 495 1.73 -18.71 30.22
C GLU A 495 2.82 -18.18 31.15
N LYS A 496 3.98 -18.86 31.20
CA LYS A 496 5.14 -18.44 32.00
C LYS A 496 5.66 -17.06 31.59
N GLU A 497 5.76 -16.78 30.30
CA GLU A 497 6.18 -15.46 29.81
C GLU A 497 5.17 -14.39 30.19
N ARG A 498 3.86 -14.67 30.05
CA ARG A 498 2.81 -13.72 30.45
C ARG A 498 2.86 -13.40 31.95
N ASP A 499 3.04 -14.41 32.78
CA ASP A 499 3.12 -14.27 34.24
C ASP A 499 4.30 -13.44 34.72
N VAL A 500 5.33 -13.25 33.88
CA VAL A 500 6.49 -12.39 34.16
C VAL A 500 6.36 -11.03 33.49
N VAL A 501 6.11 -11.01 32.18
CA VAL A 501 6.15 -9.81 31.34
C VAL A 501 5.01 -8.87 31.67
N VAL A 502 3.78 -9.38 31.81
CA VAL A 502 2.60 -8.54 32.03
C VAL A 502 2.66 -7.81 33.37
N PRO A 503 2.97 -8.46 34.51
CA PRO A 503 3.11 -7.75 35.78
C PRO A 503 4.22 -6.70 35.79
N LEU A 504 5.34 -6.93 35.09
CA LEU A 504 6.43 -5.96 34.99
C LEU A 504 6.00 -4.72 34.20
N ILE A 505 5.35 -4.92 33.05
CA ILE A 505 4.77 -3.86 32.24
C ILE A 505 3.79 -3.02 33.06
N MET A 506 2.84 -3.67 33.74
CA MET A 506 1.84 -2.99 34.57
C MET A 506 2.49 -2.23 35.73
N ARG A 507 3.53 -2.81 36.35
CA ARG A 507 4.28 -2.16 37.44
C ARG A 507 4.99 -0.90 36.94
N GLY A 508 5.71 -0.98 35.82
CA GLY A 508 6.39 0.19 35.23
C GLY A 508 5.41 1.31 34.89
N PHE A 509 4.28 0.97 34.28
CA PHE A 509 3.25 1.96 33.95
C PHE A 509 2.68 2.62 35.22
N LYS A 510 2.37 1.82 36.25
CA LYS A 510 1.85 2.32 37.53
C LYS A 510 2.87 3.21 38.26
N ASP A 511 4.14 2.82 38.28
CA ASP A 511 5.19 3.60 38.95
C ASP A 511 5.39 4.95 38.24
N SER A 512 5.36 4.98 36.90
CA SER A 512 5.43 6.24 36.15
C SER A 512 4.20 7.14 36.37
N ALA A 513 3.00 6.55 36.50
CA ALA A 513 1.80 7.29 36.87
C ALA A 513 1.94 7.93 38.27
N LEU A 514 2.49 7.19 39.23
CA LEU A 514 2.79 7.70 40.58
C LEU A 514 3.83 8.82 40.56
N ASP A 515 4.90 8.68 39.77
CA ASP A 515 5.91 9.73 39.56
C ASP A 515 5.27 11.02 38.98
N ALA A 516 4.25 10.87 38.14
CA ALA A 516 3.46 11.97 37.59
C ALA A 516 2.44 12.58 38.59
N GLY A 517 2.30 12.00 39.79
CA GLY A 517 1.36 12.45 40.81
C GLY A 517 -0.08 11.97 40.59
N THR A 518 -0.28 10.92 39.78
CA THR A 518 -1.59 10.31 39.51
C THR A 518 -1.57 8.82 39.84
N THR A 519 -2.73 8.17 39.73
CA THR A 519 -2.85 6.72 39.96
C THR A 519 -3.64 6.07 38.85
N VAL A 520 -3.26 4.84 38.50
CA VAL A 520 -4.05 4.03 37.58
C VAL A 520 -5.30 3.53 38.31
N THR A 521 -6.47 4.06 37.93
CA THR A 521 -7.75 3.79 38.60
C THR A 521 -8.57 2.68 37.93
N GLY A 522 -8.21 2.34 36.69
CA GLY A 522 -8.89 1.34 35.90
C GLY A 522 -8.19 1.09 34.57
N GLY A 523 -8.86 0.39 33.67
CA GLY A 523 -8.29 0.05 32.38
C GLY A 523 -9.02 -1.07 31.68
N GLN A 524 -8.54 -1.39 30.48
CA GLN A 524 -9.01 -2.53 29.70
C GLN A 524 -7.83 -3.42 29.34
N THR A 525 -7.96 -4.69 29.66
CA THR A 525 -7.03 -5.73 29.21
C THR A 525 -7.71 -6.61 28.19
N VAL A 526 -7.05 -6.85 27.06
CA VAL A 526 -7.52 -7.74 26.00
C VAL A 526 -6.46 -8.77 25.66
N VAL A 527 -6.90 -9.96 25.25
CA VAL A 527 -6.00 -10.97 24.70
C VAL A 527 -6.06 -10.86 23.17
N ASN A 528 -4.91 -10.64 22.54
CA ASN A 528 -4.79 -10.46 21.09
C ASN A 528 -3.43 -11.00 20.60
N PRO A 529 -3.19 -11.18 19.30
CA PRO A 529 -1.89 -11.68 18.82
C PRO A 529 -0.69 -10.76 19.09
N TRP A 530 -0.92 -9.46 19.36
CA TRP A 530 0.12 -8.45 19.44
C TRP A 530 0.16 -7.79 20.82
N CYS A 531 1.31 -7.80 21.49
CA CYS A 531 1.44 -7.07 22.74
C CYS A 531 1.32 -5.56 22.46
N THR A 532 0.41 -4.88 23.15
CA THR A 532 0.24 -3.42 23.07
C THR A 532 0.11 -2.85 24.46
N ILE A 533 0.61 -1.63 24.66
CA ILE A 533 0.41 -0.90 25.90
C ILE A 533 0.19 0.58 25.64
N GLY A 534 -0.69 1.17 26.43
CA GLY A 534 -0.94 2.59 26.48
C GLY A 534 -1.92 2.94 27.59
N GLY A 535 -2.65 4.02 27.39
CA GLY A 535 -3.57 4.51 28.40
C GLY A 535 -4.38 5.71 27.95
N VAL A 536 -5.21 6.17 28.88
CA VAL A 536 -6.04 7.35 28.76
C VAL A 536 -5.72 8.24 29.95
N ALA A 537 -5.16 9.42 29.70
CA ALA A 537 -4.94 10.44 30.72
C ALA A 537 -6.05 11.49 30.65
N THR A 538 -6.56 11.90 31.80
CA THR A 538 -7.68 12.84 31.88
C THR A 538 -7.47 13.80 33.05
N THR A 539 -7.75 15.07 32.81
CA THR A 539 -7.85 16.08 33.86
C THR A 539 -9.01 17.03 33.61
N VAL A 540 -9.52 17.65 34.66
CA VAL A 540 -10.45 18.77 34.61
C VAL A 540 -9.73 20.01 35.13
N CYS A 541 -9.52 20.99 34.27
CA CYS A 541 -8.79 22.21 34.61
C CYS A 541 -9.50 23.47 34.12
N GLN A 542 -9.10 24.61 34.68
CA GLN A 542 -9.55 25.94 34.26
C GLN A 542 -8.81 26.40 32.98
N PRO A 543 -9.39 27.31 32.19
CA PRO A 543 -8.76 27.80 30.96
C PRO A 543 -7.37 28.43 31.09
N ASN A 544 -6.99 28.89 32.29
CA ASN A 544 -5.66 29.44 32.58
C ASN A 544 -4.60 28.39 32.94
N GLU A 545 -5.00 27.13 33.13
CA GLU A 545 -4.10 26.04 33.50
C GLU A 545 -3.51 25.30 32.28
N TYR A 546 -4.06 25.54 31.08
CA TYR A 546 -3.52 25.03 29.82
C TYR A 546 -3.12 26.17 28.87
N ILE A 547 -2.20 25.85 27.97
CA ILE A 547 -1.64 26.76 26.97
C ILE A 547 -2.14 26.29 25.60
N VAL A 548 -2.87 27.15 24.89
CA VAL A 548 -3.34 26.85 23.54
C VAL A 548 -2.15 26.96 22.57
N PRO A 549 -1.90 25.95 21.71
CA PRO A 549 -0.70 25.89 20.89
C PRO A 549 -0.77 26.72 19.59
N ASP A 550 -1.31 27.94 19.65
CA ASP A 550 -1.63 28.75 18.45
C ASP A 550 -1.12 30.21 18.46
N ASN A 551 -0.28 30.58 19.44
CA ASN A 551 0.11 31.97 19.70
C ASN A 551 1.58 32.31 19.41
N ALA A 552 2.33 31.48 18.68
CA ALA A 552 3.74 31.78 18.34
C ALA A 552 3.86 33.12 17.59
N VAL A 553 4.90 33.89 17.91
CA VAL A 553 5.17 35.22 17.33
C VAL A 553 6.56 35.30 16.69
N VAL A 554 6.71 36.22 15.75
CA VAL A 554 8.01 36.51 15.12
C VAL A 554 9.00 36.96 16.20
N GLY A 555 10.16 36.31 16.25
CA GLY A 555 11.21 36.57 17.25
C GLY A 555 11.30 35.50 18.34
N ASP A 556 10.27 34.68 18.52
CA ASP A 556 10.33 33.49 19.38
C ASP A 556 11.46 32.56 18.94
N VAL A 557 11.84 31.68 19.86
CA VAL A 557 12.77 30.58 19.60
C VAL A 557 12.10 29.24 19.88
N LEU A 558 12.61 28.22 19.21
CA LEU A 558 12.15 26.85 19.35
C LEU A 558 13.06 26.13 20.34
N VAL A 559 12.47 25.57 21.41
CA VAL A 559 13.19 24.79 22.42
C VAL A 559 12.76 23.33 22.36
N LEU A 560 13.72 22.41 22.35
CA LEU A 560 13.47 20.98 22.42
C LEU A 560 13.98 20.43 23.76
N THR A 561 13.15 19.66 24.46
CA THR A 561 13.46 19.22 25.84
C THR A 561 14.15 17.88 25.93
N LYS A 562 14.05 17.00 24.92
CA LYS A 562 14.71 15.69 24.87
C LYS A 562 15.51 15.53 23.56
N PRO A 563 16.57 14.70 23.56
CA PRO A 563 17.34 14.42 22.35
C PRO A 563 16.55 13.53 21.38
N LEU A 564 16.85 13.69 20.08
CA LEU A 564 16.33 12.88 18.99
C LEU A 564 17.14 11.60 18.77
N GLY A 565 16.59 10.68 17.97
CA GLY A 565 17.25 9.46 17.52
C GLY A 565 16.93 8.25 18.40
N THR A 566 15.82 8.27 19.15
CA THR A 566 15.45 7.12 19.99
C THR A 566 15.16 5.88 19.15
N GLN A 567 14.46 6.04 18.02
CA GLN A 567 14.19 4.93 17.08
C GLN A 567 15.49 4.37 16.49
N VAL A 568 16.46 5.22 16.18
CA VAL A 568 17.76 4.79 15.64
C VAL A 568 18.51 3.95 16.67
N ALA A 569 18.51 4.38 17.94
CA ALA A 569 19.15 3.66 19.04
C ALA A 569 18.50 2.30 19.30
N VAL A 570 17.17 2.24 19.35
CA VAL A 570 16.40 0.99 19.49
C VAL A 570 16.71 0.03 18.34
N ASN A 571 16.66 0.50 17.09
CA ASN A 571 16.93 -0.36 15.94
C ASN A 571 18.38 -0.83 15.91
N ALA A 572 19.34 0.05 16.22
CA ALA A 572 20.75 -0.32 16.29
C ALA A 572 20.99 -1.42 17.32
N HIS A 573 20.33 -1.35 18.49
CA HIS A 573 20.39 -2.37 19.53
C HIS A 573 19.83 -3.71 19.05
N GLN A 574 18.65 -3.71 18.45
CA GLN A 574 18.04 -4.93 17.87
C GLN A 574 18.90 -5.57 16.78
N TRP A 575 19.73 -4.78 16.09
CA TRP A 575 20.59 -5.31 15.05
C TRP A 575 21.84 -6.01 15.58
N LEU A 576 22.18 -5.88 16.87
CA LEU A 576 23.27 -6.65 17.48
C LEU A 576 23.03 -8.17 17.30
N ASP A 577 21.77 -8.60 17.34
CA ASP A 577 21.35 -9.99 17.12
C ASP A 577 21.06 -10.32 15.63
N GLN A 578 21.29 -9.38 14.71
CA GLN A 578 21.02 -9.54 13.27
C GLN A 578 22.30 -9.28 12.46
N PRO A 579 23.11 -10.32 12.19
CA PRO A 579 24.44 -10.18 11.58
C PRO A 579 24.44 -9.33 10.29
N ASP A 580 23.47 -9.52 9.42
CA ASP A 580 23.37 -8.79 8.15
C ASP A 580 23.13 -7.28 8.33
N ARG A 581 22.38 -6.89 9.36
CA ARG A 581 22.10 -5.48 9.67
C ARG A 581 23.23 -4.87 10.49
N TRP A 582 23.79 -5.60 11.45
CA TRP A 582 24.97 -5.17 12.21
C TRP A 582 26.15 -4.84 11.29
N ASN A 583 26.37 -5.68 10.27
CA ASN A 583 27.43 -5.50 9.28
C ASN A 583 27.38 -4.14 8.56
N ARG A 584 26.20 -3.49 8.49
CA ARG A 584 26.04 -2.17 7.86
C ARG A 584 26.53 -1.02 8.73
N ILE A 585 26.53 -1.18 10.06
CA ILE A 585 26.81 -0.08 11.01
C ILE A 585 28.06 -0.34 11.87
N LYS A 586 28.57 -1.57 11.92
CA LYS A 586 29.76 -1.95 12.71
C LYS A 586 31.04 -1.18 12.37
N LEU A 587 31.10 -0.53 11.19
CA LEU A 587 32.24 0.31 10.78
C LEU A 587 32.16 1.74 11.34
N VAL A 588 30.98 2.17 11.81
CA VAL A 588 30.75 3.53 12.31
C VAL A 588 30.47 3.61 13.81
N VAL A 589 30.08 2.49 14.43
CA VAL A 589 29.81 2.39 15.87
C VAL A 589 30.29 1.06 16.45
N SER A 590 30.72 1.08 17.70
CA SER A 590 30.98 -0.14 18.48
C SER A 590 29.70 -0.68 19.12
N GLU A 591 29.74 -1.94 19.55
CA GLU A 591 28.65 -2.56 20.31
C GLU A 591 28.38 -1.83 21.64
N GLU A 592 29.44 -1.33 22.28
CA GLU A 592 29.34 -0.51 23.49
C GLU A 592 28.63 0.82 23.22
N ASP A 593 28.97 1.50 22.11
CA ASP A 593 28.29 2.73 21.69
C ASP A 593 26.78 2.50 21.49
N VAL A 594 26.41 1.37 20.88
CA VAL A 594 25.01 1.01 20.64
C VAL A 594 24.27 0.76 21.96
N ARG A 595 24.86 -0.01 22.89
CA ARG A 595 24.26 -0.23 24.22
C ARG A 595 24.10 1.07 25.00
N LYS A 596 25.10 1.95 24.99
CA LYS A 596 25.02 3.29 25.60
C LYS A 596 23.93 4.15 24.96
N GLY A 597 23.82 4.11 23.62
CA GLY A 597 22.76 4.80 22.88
C GLY A 597 21.37 4.30 23.23
N TYR A 598 21.21 2.98 23.32
CA TYR A 598 19.96 2.32 23.70
C TYR A 598 19.53 2.67 25.13
N GLN A 599 20.45 2.61 26.10
CA GLN A 599 20.18 3.03 27.47
C GLN A 599 19.76 4.50 27.52
N ARG A 600 20.48 5.38 26.80
CA ARG A 600 20.14 6.80 26.72
C ARG A 600 18.76 7.02 26.11
N ALA A 601 18.37 6.24 25.12
CA ALA A 601 17.04 6.28 24.53
C ALA A 601 15.99 5.85 25.57
N MET A 602 16.16 4.72 26.26
CA MET A 602 15.24 4.26 27.31
C MET A 602 15.04 5.31 28.40
N ASP A 603 16.13 5.86 28.94
CA ASP A 603 16.10 6.90 29.97
C ASP A 603 15.39 8.17 29.48
N SER A 604 15.62 8.56 28.23
CA SER A 604 14.97 9.73 27.62
C SER A 604 13.47 9.50 27.46
N MET A 605 13.07 8.36 26.91
CA MET A 605 11.68 8.01 26.66
C MET A 605 10.88 7.83 27.97
N ALA A 606 11.51 7.33 29.04
CA ALA A 606 10.87 7.15 30.34
C ALA A 606 10.80 8.44 31.20
N ARG A 607 11.44 9.54 30.77
CA ARG A 607 11.44 10.80 31.52
C ARG A 607 10.17 11.61 31.27
N LEU A 608 9.43 11.96 32.32
CA LEU A 608 8.23 12.80 32.23
C LEU A 608 8.54 14.20 31.65
N ASN A 609 7.61 14.76 30.87
CA ASN A 609 7.66 16.15 30.40
C ASN A 609 7.02 17.14 31.40
N ARG A 610 6.72 16.71 32.63
CA ARG A 610 6.00 17.48 33.65
C ARG A 610 6.69 18.78 34.06
N THR A 611 7.99 18.75 34.31
CA THR A 611 8.74 19.98 34.66
C THR A 611 8.76 20.96 33.52
N ALA A 612 8.91 20.47 32.28
CA ALA A 612 8.86 21.30 31.07
C ALA A 612 7.49 22.00 30.96
N ALA A 613 6.39 21.25 31.08
CA ALA A 613 5.04 21.81 31.08
C ALA A 613 4.83 22.89 32.16
N ARG A 614 5.29 22.65 33.39
CA ARG A 614 5.19 23.65 34.46
C ARG A 614 5.99 24.91 34.16
N LEU A 615 7.18 24.75 33.58
CA LEU A 615 8.04 25.88 33.24
C LEU A 615 7.51 26.67 32.02
N MET A 616 6.69 26.06 31.15
CA MET A 616 6.02 26.77 30.05
C MET A 616 5.17 27.93 30.58
N HIS A 617 4.44 27.71 31.69
CA HIS A 617 3.67 28.78 32.35
C HIS A 617 4.58 29.88 32.93
N LYS A 618 5.65 29.50 33.64
CA LYS A 618 6.59 30.45 34.25
C LYS A 618 7.27 31.35 33.22
N TYR A 619 7.61 30.80 32.06
CA TYR A 619 8.36 31.49 31.01
C TYR A 619 7.50 31.95 29.83
N ASN A 620 6.18 31.94 30.00
CA ASN A 620 5.19 32.45 29.05
C ASN A 620 5.35 31.84 27.65
N ALA A 621 5.32 30.51 27.56
CA ALA A 621 5.34 29.81 26.28
C ALA A 621 4.13 30.17 25.42
N HIS A 622 4.34 30.31 24.12
CA HIS A 622 3.33 30.69 23.15
C HIS A 622 2.67 29.48 22.45
N GLY A 623 3.16 28.28 22.74
CA GLY A 623 2.64 27.03 22.24
C GLY A 623 3.69 25.93 22.32
N ALA A 624 3.26 24.69 22.36
CA ALA A 624 4.13 23.54 22.27
C ALA A 624 3.43 22.39 21.56
N THR A 625 4.23 21.41 21.17
CA THR A 625 3.76 20.08 20.77
C THR A 625 4.73 19.04 21.29
N ASP A 626 4.30 17.81 21.50
CA ASP A 626 5.22 16.73 21.81
C ASP A 626 5.75 16.03 20.55
N VAL A 627 7.00 15.58 20.59
CA VAL A 627 7.68 15.01 19.41
C VAL A 627 7.58 13.49 19.48
N THR A 628 6.78 12.91 18.59
CA THR A 628 6.51 11.46 18.52
C THR A 628 6.66 10.92 17.08
N GLY A 629 5.71 10.13 16.58
CA GLY A 629 5.82 9.31 15.38
C GLY A 629 6.01 10.06 14.05
N PHE A 630 5.71 11.36 13.99
CA PHE A 630 5.93 12.20 12.79
C PHE A 630 7.36 12.79 12.70
N GLY A 631 8.16 12.61 13.74
CA GLY A 631 9.47 13.23 13.88
C GLY A 631 9.40 14.75 14.11
N LEU A 632 10.56 15.34 14.41
CA LEU A 632 10.68 16.75 14.77
C LEU A 632 10.07 17.70 13.72
N LEU A 633 10.38 17.50 12.44
CA LEU A 633 9.90 18.38 11.37
C LEU A 633 8.41 18.17 11.09
N GLY A 634 7.91 16.94 11.19
CA GLY A 634 6.48 16.66 11.02
C GLY A 634 5.64 17.38 12.07
N HIS A 635 6.03 17.25 13.35
CA HIS A 635 5.39 17.94 14.46
C HIS A 635 5.57 19.46 14.41
N ALA A 636 6.76 19.96 14.08
CA ALA A 636 6.98 21.39 13.87
C ALA A 636 6.09 21.96 12.75
N GLN A 637 5.90 21.20 11.66
CA GLN A 637 5.07 21.62 10.53
C GLN A 637 3.58 21.62 10.89
N ASN A 638 3.12 20.68 11.72
CA ASN A 638 1.76 20.69 12.27
C ASN A 638 1.57 21.87 13.22
N LEU A 639 2.48 22.09 14.16
CA LEU A 639 2.40 23.22 15.07
C LEU A 639 2.39 24.56 14.30
N ALA A 640 3.28 24.73 13.31
CA ALA A 640 3.33 25.93 12.47
C ALA A 640 2.02 26.20 11.72
N LYS A 641 1.37 25.15 11.18
CA LYS A 641 0.07 25.27 10.45
C LYS A 641 -1.05 25.81 11.31
N HIS A 642 -1.03 25.52 12.61
CA HIS A 642 -2.10 25.91 13.55
C HIS A 642 -1.89 27.29 14.19
N GLN A 643 -0.77 27.97 13.89
CA GLN A 643 -0.54 29.31 14.44
C GLN A 643 -1.54 30.32 13.88
N LYS A 644 -2.04 31.22 14.73
CA LYS A 644 -2.88 32.36 14.31
C LYS A 644 -2.06 33.37 13.51
N ASN A 645 -0.81 33.59 13.92
CA ASN A 645 0.09 34.52 13.24
C ASN A 645 0.70 33.91 11.96
N GLU A 646 1.11 34.77 11.03
CA GLU A 646 1.87 34.39 9.83
C GLU A 646 3.34 34.19 10.18
N VAL A 647 3.63 33.06 10.83
CA VAL A 647 4.97 32.68 11.26
C VAL A 647 5.45 31.40 10.58
N SER A 648 6.76 31.25 10.44
CA SER A 648 7.41 30.02 9.99
C SER A 648 8.51 29.60 10.97
N PHE A 649 8.68 28.30 11.13
CA PHE A 649 9.63 27.69 12.06
C PHE A 649 10.89 27.27 11.31
N VAL A 650 12.05 27.71 11.77
CA VAL A 650 13.34 27.39 11.16
C VAL A 650 14.24 26.72 12.18
N ILE A 651 14.51 25.44 11.95
CA ILE A 651 15.32 24.60 12.82
C ILE A 651 16.77 24.59 12.32
N HIS A 652 17.68 24.92 13.22
CA HIS A 652 19.11 25.09 12.99
C HIS A 652 19.95 24.01 13.65
N ASN A 653 19.54 23.53 14.83
CA ASN A 653 20.28 22.55 15.63
C ASN A 653 19.45 21.28 15.84
N LEU A 654 20.12 20.13 15.83
CA LEU A 654 19.52 18.83 16.11
C LEU A 654 20.28 18.18 17.28
N PRO A 655 19.77 18.23 18.51
CA PRO A 655 20.32 17.45 19.61
C PRO A 655 19.97 15.98 19.38
N VAL A 656 20.98 15.15 19.12
CA VAL A 656 20.81 13.74 18.76
C VAL A 656 21.60 12.88 19.73
N ILE A 657 21.03 11.75 20.15
CA ILE A 657 21.73 10.75 20.97
C ILE A 657 23.08 10.41 20.30
N SER A 658 24.15 10.40 21.11
CA SER A 658 25.52 10.22 20.62
C SER A 658 25.63 9.03 19.67
N LYS A 659 26.42 9.20 18.60
CA LYS A 659 26.61 8.25 17.50
C LYS A 659 25.38 7.95 16.64
N MET A 660 24.14 8.24 17.05
CA MET A 660 22.95 7.89 16.27
C MET A 660 22.84 8.69 14.96
N ALA A 661 23.41 9.89 14.89
CA ALA A 661 23.55 10.61 13.62
C ALA A 661 24.50 9.90 12.64
N ALA A 662 25.57 9.27 13.14
CA ALA A 662 26.49 8.49 12.32
C ALA A 662 25.86 7.18 11.85
N VAL A 663 25.15 6.48 12.74
CA VAL A 663 24.36 5.28 12.41
C VAL A 663 23.32 5.62 11.34
N ALA A 664 22.54 6.69 11.53
CA ALA A 664 21.53 7.10 10.57
C ALA A 664 22.12 7.38 9.18
N LYS A 665 23.28 8.08 9.12
CA LYS A 665 24.00 8.32 7.87
C LYS A 665 24.50 7.03 7.21
N ALA A 666 25.05 6.09 7.98
CA ALA A 666 25.51 4.80 7.46
C ALA A 666 24.36 3.98 6.85
N CYS A 667 23.14 4.19 7.32
CA CYS A 667 21.93 3.59 6.77
C CYS A 667 21.27 4.38 5.64
N GLY A 668 21.91 5.44 5.12
CA GLY A 668 21.35 6.29 4.06
C GLY A 668 20.08 7.01 4.51
N ASN A 669 19.03 6.95 3.67
CA ASN A 669 17.76 7.65 3.94
C ASN A 669 16.75 6.83 4.77
N MET A 670 17.16 5.70 5.35
CA MET A 670 16.23 4.78 6.02
C MET A 670 15.49 5.40 7.21
N PHE A 671 16.19 6.19 8.05
CA PHE A 671 15.59 6.78 9.24
C PHE A 671 15.11 8.22 9.04
N GLN A 672 15.65 8.94 8.05
CA GLN A 672 15.37 10.36 7.83
C GLN A 672 15.60 11.27 9.06
N LEU A 673 16.51 10.89 9.97
CA LEU A 673 16.78 11.60 11.23
C LEU A 673 17.22 13.05 11.01
N LEU A 674 18.16 13.27 10.09
CA LEU A 674 18.70 14.61 9.83
C LEU A 674 17.71 15.48 9.04
N GLN A 675 16.78 14.85 8.34
CA GLN A 675 15.65 15.49 7.67
C GLN A 675 14.51 15.81 8.65
N GLY A 676 14.59 15.34 9.91
CA GLY A 676 13.59 15.58 10.94
C GLY A 676 12.34 14.71 10.85
N HIS A 677 12.36 13.64 10.05
CA HIS A 677 11.22 12.73 9.86
C HIS A 677 11.41 11.36 10.52
N SER A 678 12.52 11.15 11.26
CA SER A 678 12.67 9.96 12.09
C SER A 678 11.59 9.96 13.17
N ALA A 679 10.89 8.85 13.29
CA ALA A 679 9.98 8.64 14.41
C ALA A 679 10.73 8.76 15.74
N GLU A 680 10.07 9.36 16.71
CA GLU A 680 10.47 9.35 18.11
C GLU A 680 9.32 8.72 18.92
N THR A 681 9.62 8.20 20.10
CA THR A 681 8.60 7.82 21.09
C THR A 681 8.88 8.63 22.35
N SER A 682 7.87 9.34 22.88
CA SER A 682 8.06 10.30 23.97
C SER A 682 9.31 11.21 23.77
N GLY A 683 9.47 11.79 22.57
CA GLY A 683 10.66 12.54 22.13
C GLY A 683 10.78 13.97 22.69
N GLY A 684 10.01 14.29 23.73
CA GLY A 684 10.06 15.57 24.44
C GLY A 684 9.12 16.61 23.86
N LEU A 685 9.15 17.82 24.41
CA LEU A 685 8.33 18.94 23.95
C LEU A 685 9.15 19.83 23.01
N LEU A 686 8.53 20.22 21.89
CA LEU A 686 8.95 21.31 21.02
C LEU A 686 8.14 22.55 21.37
N ILE A 687 8.79 23.56 21.94
CA ILE A 687 8.15 24.71 22.58
C ILE A 687 8.53 26.01 21.87
N CYS A 688 7.54 26.86 21.59
CA CYS A 688 7.74 28.24 21.16
C CYS A 688 7.83 29.14 22.40
N LEU A 689 8.98 29.78 22.61
CA LEU A 689 9.26 30.63 23.76
C LEU A 689 9.79 32.01 23.35
N PRO A 690 9.50 33.07 24.12
CA PRO A 690 10.16 34.35 23.97
C PRO A 690 11.69 34.19 24.09
N ARG A 691 12.43 34.83 23.17
CA ARG A 691 13.88 34.66 23.04
C ARG A 691 14.64 34.93 24.33
N GLU A 692 14.25 35.99 25.03
CA GLU A 692 14.85 36.44 26.29
C GLU A 692 14.62 35.46 27.46
N GLN A 693 13.56 34.64 27.39
CA GLN A 693 13.22 33.67 28.43
C GLN A 693 13.84 32.29 28.17
N ALA A 694 14.07 31.92 26.91
CA ALA A 694 14.46 30.57 26.53
C ALA A 694 15.76 30.07 27.19
N ALA A 695 16.76 30.94 27.38
CA ALA A 695 18.01 30.55 28.05
C ALA A 695 17.80 30.24 29.54
N ALA A 696 16.95 31.03 30.22
CA ALA A 696 16.60 30.79 31.62
C ALA A 696 15.74 29.52 31.77
N TYR A 697 14.81 29.29 30.83
CA TYR A 697 14.03 28.05 30.74
C TYR A 697 14.94 26.81 30.65
N CYS A 698 15.90 26.79 29.71
CA CYS A 698 16.83 25.67 29.57
C CYS A 698 17.66 25.42 30.83
N LYS A 699 18.13 26.49 31.48
CA LYS A 699 18.91 26.41 32.74
C LYS A 699 18.09 25.87 33.90
N ASP A 700 16.80 26.22 33.98
CA ASP A 700 15.91 25.72 35.02
C ASP A 700 15.54 24.25 34.83
N ILE A 701 15.39 23.76 33.58
CA ILE A 701 15.28 22.32 33.32
C ILE A 701 16.54 21.61 33.79
N GLU A 702 17.72 22.09 33.40
CA GLU A 702 18.98 21.47 33.79
C GLU A 702 19.16 21.44 35.31
N LYS A 703 18.81 22.52 36.00
CA LYS A 703 18.88 22.60 37.46
C LYS A 703 17.93 21.62 38.16
N GLN A 704 16.73 21.41 37.64
CA GLN A 704 15.69 20.62 38.31
C GLN A 704 15.73 19.14 37.94
N GLU A 705 16.10 18.80 36.72
CA GLU A 705 16.11 17.43 36.22
C GLU A 705 17.53 16.87 36.01
N GLY A 706 18.56 17.73 36.07
CA GLY A 706 19.92 17.36 35.73
C GLY A 706 20.11 17.03 34.24
N TYR A 707 19.21 17.47 33.36
CA TYR A 707 19.27 17.21 31.92
C TYR A 707 19.15 18.51 31.13
N GLN A 708 19.88 18.62 30.03
CA GLN A 708 19.86 19.80 29.18
C GLN A 708 18.60 19.84 28.28
N ALA A 709 18.13 21.05 28.00
CA ALA A 709 17.21 21.36 26.89
C ALA A 709 17.91 22.32 25.90
N TRP A 710 17.51 22.31 24.64
CA TRP A 710 18.24 23.00 23.57
C TRP A 710 17.38 24.01 22.84
N ILE A 711 17.93 25.21 22.62
CA ILE A 711 17.38 26.14 21.64
C ILE A 711 17.78 25.63 20.25
N ILE A 712 16.80 25.11 19.50
CA ILE A 712 17.04 24.43 18.24
C ILE A 712 16.74 25.30 17.02
N GLY A 713 15.98 26.38 17.17
CA GLY A 713 15.53 27.17 16.04
C GLY A 713 14.91 28.51 16.40
N ILE A 714 14.37 29.19 15.39
CA ILE A 714 13.72 30.49 15.53
C ILE A 714 12.35 30.45 14.86
N VAL A 715 11.50 31.39 15.28
CA VAL A 715 10.23 31.71 14.63
C VAL A 715 10.41 33.01 13.85
N GLU A 716 10.28 32.94 12.53
CA GLU A 716 10.37 34.07 11.61
C GLU A 716 9.01 34.38 10.98
N LYS A 717 8.89 35.52 10.29
CA LYS A 717 7.68 35.82 9.53
C LYS A 717 7.57 34.86 8.34
N GLY A 718 6.41 34.24 8.13
CA GLY A 718 6.26 33.27 7.04
C GLY A 718 4.85 32.69 6.89
N LEU A 719 4.72 31.64 6.08
CA LEU A 719 3.44 31.11 5.61
C LEU A 719 2.98 29.89 6.42
N ARG A 720 3.16 29.89 7.75
CA ARG A 720 2.74 28.78 8.64
C ARG A 720 3.38 27.44 8.25
N THR A 721 4.67 27.51 7.94
CA THR A 721 5.50 26.36 7.53
C THR A 721 6.65 26.11 8.50
N ALA A 722 7.15 24.89 8.53
CA ALA A 722 8.38 24.55 9.25
C ALA A 722 9.42 23.99 8.27
N ARG A 723 10.69 24.28 8.53
CA ARG A 723 11.83 23.71 7.78
C ARG A 723 13.05 23.52 8.66
N ILE A 724 13.84 22.51 8.32
CA ILE A 724 15.22 22.38 8.78
C ILE A 724 16.13 23.00 7.73
N ILE A 725 17.15 23.75 8.13
CA ILE A 725 18.14 24.30 7.19
C ILE A 725 18.94 23.18 6.50
N ASP A 726 19.51 23.42 5.32
CA ASP A 726 20.20 22.39 4.51
C ASP A 726 21.35 21.66 5.25
N LYS A 727 22.01 22.36 6.18
CA LYS A 727 23.12 21.83 6.99
C LYS A 727 22.89 22.14 8.47
N PRO A 728 21.98 21.42 9.15
CA PRO A 728 21.71 21.66 10.55
C PRO A 728 22.92 21.22 11.38
N ARG A 729 23.20 21.94 12.47
CA ARG A 729 24.24 21.56 13.42
C ARG A 729 23.73 20.40 14.28
N VAL A 730 24.38 19.25 14.16
CA VAL A 730 24.12 18.12 15.06
C VAL A 730 24.85 18.37 16.39
N ILE A 731 24.11 18.32 17.49
CA ILE A 731 24.65 18.38 18.85
C ILE A 731 24.61 16.95 19.39
N GLU A 732 25.76 16.32 19.61
CA GLU A 732 25.81 14.97 20.17
C GLU A 732 25.49 15.00 21.66
N VAL A 733 24.52 14.16 22.06
CA VAL A 733 24.05 14.05 23.44
C VAL A 733 24.50 12.69 24.01
N PRO A 734 25.53 12.66 24.87
CA PRO A 734 26.05 11.42 25.41
C PRO A 734 25.07 10.72 26.36
N ALA A 735 25.29 9.43 26.60
CA ALA A 735 24.68 8.74 27.73
C ALA A 735 25.19 9.34 29.04
N LYS A 736 24.35 9.41 30.08
CA LYS A 736 24.86 9.69 31.42
C LYS A 736 25.60 8.45 31.90
N GLU A 737 26.88 8.59 32.23
CA GLU A 737 27.57 7.59 33.04
C GLU A 737 26.96 7.66 34.44
N LYS A 738 26.07 6.72 34.76
CA LYS A 738 25.78 6.41 36.16
C LYS A 738 26.85 5.42 36.59
N ASP A 739 27.76 5.85 37.46
CA ASP A 739 28.71 4.94 38.09
C ASP A 739 27.94 3.76 38.73
N GLY A 740 28.21 2.54 38.29
CA GLY A 740 27.81 1.31 39.00
C GLY A 740 26.45 0.70 38.68
N GLU A 741 25.68 1.20 37.70
CA GLU A 741 24.43 0.56 37.26
C GLU A 741 24.50 0.18 35.77
N LEU A 742 25.22 -0.91 35.48
CA LEU A 742 24.94 -1.72 34.29
C LEU A 742 23.96 -2.80 34.75
N TRP A 743 22.70 -2.68 34.33
CA TRP A 743 21.65 -3.68 34.58
C TRP A 743 21.83 -4.89 33.67
#